data_AF-Q01N79-F1
#
_entry.id   AF-Q01N79-F1
#
_cell.length_a   1.000
_cell.length_b   1.000
_cell.length_c   1.000
_cell.angle_alpha   90.00
_cell.angle_beta   90.00
_cell.angle_gamma   90.00
#
_symmetry.space_group_name_H-M   'P 1'
#
loop_
_entity.id
_entity.type
_entity.pdbx_description
1 polymer ?
#
loop_
_entity_poly.entity_id
_entity_poly.type
_entity_poly.pdbx_seq_one_letter_code
_entity_poly.pdbx_strand_id
1 'polypeptide(L)'
;MPLFLKVSSWAILPLLSAAWAQNSPVISLVANAEGENAVIAPNTWVEIKGTRLASSGDSRTWQNSDFHNSQLPVSLDGVSVTFNGKPAYVYYISPTQVNVLTPPDAMPAGVSVQLTNNGQASAAFAVKAQSSSPSFFNINGSPYVVAQHSADYSLVAPSSLFPGASSPARPGETVLLYANGFGPTTPAAVSGAITQSGNLTPLPSVAIGGIPAEVQFAGLVSPGLFQINVVIPGNASTGDNTLSATLNGVPVAPVALIAVQGSTPAPSAVTFYVAPNGSDLWSGRLAAPNAAASDGPFATLDHARLMVQNIAKAGLNQVNVQVRAGTYYLPSTVMFTAADSGTASMQIVYQNYSGESPVFSGGTRVLNWTHTAGNTWKASLPASTQYFENLFYNGARRLRPRLGVSTANPLGTFYRIANTVYLDAPGPPAAAPSQTCSVYIPGSGWECFDRLQYSAADPIASTWKNLVPAAGNPCGQPAGNQAIAGDIELLVFEQFSTSKLRVSCVDATKRIVYLTGPTGISQNNASEQGFISGNRYLLENVEDALTQPGQWFLDRSATPWTLTYLANPGEDPNAGVVVIPQLAQLLVASNLQYVTFQGLTFEHDNYTLPFTGHISSELEPEIPAAVSFQNSQHITFDSGTVTQTSGTGLEMIPCLNANSPSYCVAADPKAVVTNNIVQNSAFYDIGAVGIRIGNPYQPADNDSNVPQFTTVRNNVVEGYGRTIPAAFGIGQGMGHDNLYTHNDVYDGYHCAISTSQSIADNTVPAGIGNANNVISFNHVYNLLQGIMNDGGSIRIDGGNQVFTAAGNKILNNKIHDVTDASVMDSNGYGGHGVYLDDSTGLVDVENNLIYRVSGFGVYTPHGPAGLNQANTVRNNIVAFARLAMVSVGDPYKNGVPTTIPQSFVYSNNLFYFDRASSSSPKFLPDGGCLYSEGFPFTQYQLWKSNLYWRTDGAFASDSKAFGVQAAAGTGAQAPCGNFNSYSFYGFATWQQSQGEDLQSVVQNPGFNNPSYPADDYSLPHGSPGIGFVVFDAGQAGRSNPVLKPPPVASTFPVKLFNPATDY
;
A
#
# COMPACT_ATOMS: atom_id res chain seq x y z
N MET A 1 -27.75 -52.83 27.51
CA MET A 1 -26.33 -52.69 27.13
C MET A 1 -25.59 -53.94 27.60
N PRO A 2 -24.83 -54.65 26.74
CA PRO A 2 -23.79 -55.53 27.26
C PRO A 2 -22.75 -54.66 27.97
N LEU A 3 -22.48 -54.91 29.25
CA LEU A 3 -21.45 -54.20 30.01
C LEU A 3 -20.09 -54.60 29.42
N PHE A 4 -19.38 -53.65 28.80
CA PHE A 4 -18.07 -53.88 28.20
C PHE A 4 -16.99 -53.90 29.28
N LEU A 5 -16.78 -55.05 29.91
CA LEU A 5 -15.68 -55.28 30.86
C LEU A 5 -14.41 -55.72 30.14
N LYS A 6 -13.28 -55.18 30.60
CA LYS A 6 -11.92 -55.40 30.07
C LYS A 6 -11.51 -56.87 30.21
N VAL A 7 -11.09 -57.50 29.11
CA VAL A 7 -10.34 -58.79 29.13
C VAL A 7 -8.94 -58.49 28.63
N SER A 8 -7.93 -58.63 29.50
CA SER A 8 -6.52 -58.40 29.15
C SER A 8 -5.82 -59.73 28.85
N SER A 9 -4.98 -59.75 27.81
CA SER A 9 -4.17 -60.91 27.43
C SER A 9 -2.68 -60.56 27.57
N TRP A 10 -1.87 -61.53 28.05
CA TRP A 10 -0.48 -61.88 27.69
C TRP A 10 0.54 -62.15 28.81
N ALA A 11 1.30 -63.23 28.55
CA ALA A 11 2.69 -63.60 28.90
C ALA A 11 2.98 -64.60 30.05
N ILE A 12 3.75 -65.63 29.67
CA ILE A 12 4.18 -66.86 30.35
C ILE A 12 5.67 -66.74 30.75
N LEU A 13 6.11 -67.36 31.87
CA LEU A 13 7.36 -68.18 32.12
C LEU A 13 7.88 -68.11 33.59
N PRO A 14 8.69 -69.07 34.10
CA PRO A 14 8.23 -70.14 34.98
C PRO A 14 8.97 -70.20 36.34
N LEU A 15 8.58 -71.14 37.22
CA LEU A 15 9.50 -71.92 38.07
C LEU A 15 8.80 -73.15 38.66
N LEU A 16 9.46 -74.31 38.50
CA LEU A 16 9.10 -75.61 39.05
C LEU A 16 9.37 -75.69 40.55
N SER A 17 8.41 -76.24 41.31
CA SER A 17 8.70 -77.30 42.30
C SER A 17 7.42 -78.08 42.62
N ALA A 18 7.58 -79.38 42.82
CA ALA A 18 6.52 -80.38 42.80
C ALA A 18 5.61 -80.32 44.04
N ALA A 19 4.30 -80.25 43.81
CA ALA A 19 3.28 -80.78 44.70
C ALA A 19 2.15 -81.35 43.85
N TRP A 20 1.63 -82.49 44.28
CA TRP A 20 0.63 -83.28 43.58
C TRP A 20 -0.66 -82.47 43.38
N ALA A 21 -1.29 -82.65 42.21
CA ALA A 21 -2.36 -81.83 41.67
C ALA A 21 -3.50 -81.51 42.65
N GLN A 22 -3.59 -80.25 43.10
CA GLN A 22 -4.87 -79.66 43.50
C GLN A 22 -5.54 -79.10 42.24
N ASN A 23 -6.61 -79.73 41.77
CA ASN A 23 -7.46 -79.26 40.65
C ASN A 23 -8.38 -78.08 41.00
N SER A 24 -8.15 -77.41 42.13
CA SER A 24 -8.99 -76.32 42.62
C SER A 24 -8.70 -74.98 41.93
N PRO A 25 -9.71 -74.12 41.73
CA PRO A 25 -9.53 -72.74 41.23
C PRO A 25 -8.64 -71.92 42.18
N VAL A 26 -7.83 -71.02 41.63
CA VAL A 26 -6.94 -70.13 42.41
C VAL A 26 -7.28 -68.68 42.09
N ILE A 27 -7.65 -67.90 43.12
CA ILE A 27 -7.89 -66.46 43.02
C ILE A 27 -6.57 -65.73 43.26
N SER A 28 -6.19 -64.83 42.35
CA SER A 28 -5.01 -63.95 42.47
C SER A 28 -5.39 -62.47 42.70
N LEU A 29 -6.61 -62.06 42.35
CA LEU A 29 -7.11 -60.71 42.58
C LEU A 29 -8.63 -60.74 42.75
N VAL A 30 -9.13 -59.94 43.69
CA VAL A 30 -10.54 -59.51 43.75
C VAL A 30 -10.51 -57.99 43.79
N ALA A 31 -11.08 -57.35 42.77
CA ALA A 31 -11.04 -55.91 42.63
C ALA A 31 -12.36 -55.39 42.09
N ASN A 32 -12.63 -54.10 42.29
CA ASN A 32 -13.69 -53.43 41.55
C ASN A 32 -13.48 -53.65 40.04
N ALA A 33 -14.59 -53.92 39.34
CA ALA A 33 -14.66 -54.09 37.90
C ALA A 33 -13.91 -53.04 37.08
N GLU A 34 -13.80 -51.81 37.60
CA GLU A 34 -13.10 -50.71 36.92
C GLU A 34 -11.97 -50.15 37.79
N GLY A 35 -10.81 -49.92 37.17
CA GLY A 35 -9.60 -49.38 37.82
C GLY A 35 -8.76 -50.37 38.63
N GLU A 36 -9.13 -51.66 38.67
CA GLU A 36 -8.44 -52.74 39.41
C GLU A 36 -8.22 -52.43 40.91
N ASN A 37 -9.08 -51.59 41.51
CA ASN A 37 -8.97 -51.23 42.91
C ASN A 37 -9.34 -52.42 43.80
N ALA A 38 -8.41 -52.89 44.64
CA ALA A 38 -8.58 -54.06 45.52
C ALA A 38 -9.49 -53.79 46.75
N VAL A 39 -10.45 -52.88 46.60
CA VAL A 39 -11.52 -52.58 47.55
C VAL A 39 -12.86 -52.80 46.84
N ILE A 40 -13.78 -53.47 47.52
CA ILE A 40 -15.13 -53.75 47.00
C ILE A 40 -16.20 -53.10 47.89
N ALA A 41 -17.44 -53.08 47.41
CA ALA A 41 -18.59 -52.62 48.18
C ALA A 41 -19.84 -53.48 47.88
N PRO A 42 -20.93 -53.34 48.67
CA PRO A 42 -22.21 -53.94 48.34
C PRO A 42 -22.74 -53.48 46.97
N ASN A 43 -23.50 -54.33 46.30
CA ASN A 43 -24.10 -54.07 44.98
C ASN A 43 -23.13 -53.48 43.94
N THR A 44 -21.89 -53.98 43.92
CA THR A 44 -20.78 -53.47 43.10
C THR A 44 -20.31 -54.56 42.15
N TRP A 45 -20.10 -54.21 40.89
CA TRP A 45 -19.42 -55.08 39.93
C TRP A 45 -17.96 -55.29 40.34
N VAL A 46 -17.55 -56.55 40.45
CA VAL A 46 -16.23 -56.99 40.90
C VAL A 46 -15.66 -57.94 39.86
N GLU A 47 -14.40 -57.72 39.49
CA GLU A 47 -13.60 -58.68 38.73
C GLU A 47 -12.77 -59.56 39.66
N ILE A 48 -12.73 -60.85 39.34
CA ILE A 48 -11.95 -61.85 40.06
C ILE A 48 -10.99 -62.46 39.06
N LYS A 49 -9.69 -62.26 39.24
CA LYS A 49 -8.65 -62.82 38.38
C LYS A 49 -7.96 -63.99 39.05
N GLY A 50 -7.44 -64.90 38.25
CA GLY A 50 -6.84 -66.11 38.76
C GLY A 50 -6.52 -67.13 37.68
N THR A 51 -6.43 -68.39 38.09
CA THR A 51 -6.27 -69.51 37.16
C THR A 51 -7.31 -70.58 37.48
N ARG A 52 -7.80 -71.25 36.42
CA ARG A 52 -8.79 -72.34 36.49
C ARG A 52 -10.13 -71.90 37.12
N LEU A 53 -10.48 -70.63 36.95
CA LEU A 53 -11.71 -70.06 37.52
C LEU A 53 -12.98 -70.59 36.84
N ALA A 54 -12.88 -70.97 35.56
CA ALA A 54 -13.88 -71.71 34.81
C ALA A 54 -13.21 -72.89 34.07
N SER A 55 -14.02 -73.76 33.47
CA SER A 55 -13.53 -74.88 32.65
C SER A 55 -12.69 -74.38 31.48
N SER A 56 -11.66 -75.13 31.08
CA SER A 56 -10.82 -74.75 29.94
C SER A 56 -11.66 -74.59 28.67
N GLY A 57 -11.56 -73.43 28.01
CA GLY A 57 -12.33 -73.09 26.80
C GLY A 57 -13.75 -72.59 27.07
N ASP A 58 -14.18 -72.52 28.33
CA ASP A 58 -15.49 -71.99 28.72
C ASP A 58 -15.36 -70.50 29.05
N SER A 59 -15.84 -69.64 28.16
CA SER A 59 -15.85 -68.20 28.35
C SER A 59 -17.12 -67.60 27.76
N ARG A 60 -17.98 -67.06 28.63
CA ARG A 60 -19.26 -66.48 28.20
C ARG A 60 -19.81 -65.52 29.24
N THR A 61 -20.76 -64.71 28.78
CA THR A 61 -21.66 -63.92 29.63
C THR A 61 -23.01 -64.64 29.79
N TRP A 62 -23.95 -63.99 30.48
CA TRP A 62 -25.34 -64.39 30.58
C TRP A 62 -26.00 -64.73 29.25
N GLN A 63 -26.82 -65.78 29.29
CA GLN A 63 -27.82 -66.13 28.30
C GLN A 63 -29.19 -66.13 28.98
N ASN A 64 -30.26 -66.01 28.20
CA ASN A 64 -31.63 -65.96 28.76
C ASN A 64 -31.99 -67.17 29.64
N SER A 65 -31.39 -68.34 29.37
CA SER A 65 -31.60 -69.57 30.14
C SER A 65 -30.99 -69.56 31.54
N ASP A 66 -30.03 -68.67 31.84
CA ASP A 66 -29.36 -68.61 33.15
C ASP A 66 -30.26 -67.96 34.22
N PHE A 67 -31.27 -67.20 33.81
CA PHE A 67 -32.16 -66.49 34.70
C PHE A 67 -33.33 -67.37 35.13
N HIS A 68 -33.51 -67.52 36.45
CA HIS A 68 -34.60 -68.29 37.02
C HIS A 68 -35.43 -67.40 37.96
N ASN A 69 -36.77 -67.50 37.86
CA ASN A 69 -37.71 -66.75 38.71
C ASN A 69 -37.46 -65.24 38.77
N SER A 70 -37.06 -64.62 37.65
CA SER A 70 -36.68 -63.21 37.58
C SER A 70 -35.56 -62.81 38.55
N GLN A 71 -34.65 -63.75 38.83
CA GLN A 71 -33.44 -63.51 39.61
C GLN A 71 -32.16 -63.57 38.76
N LEU A 72 -31.18 -62.78 39.16
CA LEU A 72 -29.83 -62.78 38.60
C LEU A 72 -29.15 -64.14 38.84
N PRO A 73 -28.40 -64.67 37.87
CA PRO A 73 -27.73 -65.97 38.00
C PRO A 73 -26.65 -65.94 39.10
N VAL A 74 -26.73 -66.86 40.06
CA VAL A 74 -25.69 -67.07 41.09
C VAL A 74 -24.57 -68.01 40.64
N SER A 75 -24.76 -68.64 39.47
CA SER A 75 -23.76 -69.50 38.84
C SER A 75 -23.90 -69.51 37.33
N LEU A 76 -22.79 -69.68 36.61
CA LEU A 76 -22.75 -69.99 35.17
C LEU A 76 -21.88 -71.23 34.97
N ASP A 77 -22.39 -72.25 34.27
CA ASP A 77 -21.65 -73.48 33.90
C ASP A 77 -20.84 -74.12 35.05
N GLY A 78 -21.46 -74.14 36.25
CA GLY A 78 -20.86 -74.70 37.46
C GLY A 78 -19.89 -73.77 38.20
N VAL A 79 -19.68 -72.54 37.71
CA VAL A 79 -18.91 -71.48 38.37
C VAL A 79 -19.82 -70.62 39.23
N SER A 80 -19.55 -70.55 40.53
CA SER A 80 -20.27 -69.68 41.49
C SER A 80 -19.28 -68.99 42.43
N VAL A 81 -19.64 -67.81 42.94
CA VAL A 81 -18.80 -67.07 43.88
C VAL A 81 -19.59 -66.71 45.13
N THR A 82 -18.95 -66.82 46.29
CA THR A 82 -19.51 -66.35 47.55
C THR A 82 -18.63 -65.28 48.20
N PHE A 83 -19.28 -64.33 48.88
CA PHE A 83 -18.66 -63.29 49.71
C PHE A 83 -19.17 -63.48 51.15
N ASN A 84 -18.29 -63.87 52.08
CA ASN A 84 -18.64 -64.29 53.44
C ASN A 84 -19.77 -65.36 53.47
N GLY A 85 -19.72 -66.32 52.54
CA GLY A 85 -20.71 -67.39 52.42
C GLY A 85 -22.04 -66.99 51.76
N LYS A 86 -22.25 -65.71 51.40
CA LYS A 86 -23.41 -65.27 50.61
C LYS A 86 -23.11 -65.37 49.11
N PRO A 87 -24.02 -65.90 48.28
CA PRO A 87 -23.81 -66.00 46.83
C PRO A 87 -23.80 -64.62 46.17
N ALA A 88 -22.83 -64.39 45.28
CA ALA A 88 -22.82 -63.26 44.34
C ALA A 88 -23.43 -63.66 42.99
N TYR A 89 -23.69 -62.67 42.14
CA TYR A 89 -24.34 -62.88 40.86
C TYR A 89 -23.32 -62.87 39.72
N VAL A 90 -23.12 -64.02 39.08
CA VAL A 90 -22.03 -64.26 38.12
C VAL A 90 -22.44 -63.78 36.74
N TYR A 91 -21.82 -62.72 36.23
CA TYR A 91 -22.10 -62.12 34.91
C TYR A 91 -21.26 -62.70 33.78
N TYR A 92 -19.97 -62.90 34.04
CA TYR A 92 -18.98 -63.36 33.05
C TYR A 92 -18.09 -64.41 33.68
N ILE A 93 -17.79 -65.46 32.93
CA ILE A 93 -16.82 -66.50 33.30
C ILE A 93 -15.77 -66.67 32.22
N SER A 94 -14.56 -67.03 32.65
CA SER A 94 -13.46 -67.51 31.82
C SER A 94 -12.45 -68.25 32.71
N PRO A 95 -11.50 -69.03 32.15
CA PRO A 95 -10.48 -69.71 32.94
C PRO A 95 -9.62 -68.78 33.80
N THR A 96 -9.53 -67.49 33.44
CA THR A 96 -8.64 -66.50 34.07
C THR A 96 -9.34 -65.33 34.74
N GLN A 97 -10.63 -65.11 34.46
CA GLN A 97 -11.40 -63.98 34.98
C GLN A 97 -12.88 -64.33 35.16
N VAL A 98 -13.47 -63.92 36.28
CA VAL A 98 -14.90 -64.00 36.55
C VAL A 98 -15.40 -62.63 37.03
N ASN A 99 -16.48 -62.12 36.44
CA ASN A 99 -17.09 -60.86 36.88
C ASN A 99 -18.39 -61.15 37.60
N VAL A 100 -18.56 -60.57 38.77
CA VAL A 100 -19.73 -60.79 39.63
C VAL A 100 -20.29 -59.47 40.15
N LEU A 101 -21.61 -59.41 40.35
CA LEU A 101 -22.23 -58.38 41.16
C LEU A 101 -22.29 -58.87 42.60
N THR A 102 -21.69 -58.12 43.51
CA THR A 102 -21.75 -58.45 44.93
C THR A 102 -23.17 -58.32 45.49
N PRO A 103 -23.53 -59.07 46.55
CA PRO A 103 -24.82 -58.89 47.22
C PRO A 103 -25.02 -57.44 47.70
N PRO A 104 -26.26 -56.92 47.70
CA PRO A 104 -26.54 -55.57 48.19
C PRO A 104 -26.49 -55.45 49.72
N ASP A 105 -26.34 -56.56 50.44
CA ASP A 105 -26.18 -56.58 51.89
C ASP A 105 -24.93 -55.82 52.37
N ALA A 106 -25.03 -55.19 53.54
CA ALA A 106 -23.88 -54.57 54.19
C ALA A 106 -22.75 -55.58 54.43
N MET A 107 -21.51 -55.18 54.12
CA MET A 107 -20.32 -56.01 54.27
C MET A 107 -19.45 -55.51 55.44
N PRO A 108 -18.82 -56.41 56.22
CA PRO A 108 -17.77 -56.04 57.17
C PRO A 108 -16.50 -55.59 56.44
N ALA A 109 -15.60 -54.87 57.12
CA ALA A 109 -14.39 -54.30 56.49
C ALA A 109 -13.45 -55.33 55.83
N GLY A 110 -13.48 -56.59 56.28
CA GLY A 110 -12.80 -57.72 55.64
C GLY A 110 -13.80 -58.75 55.16
N VAL A 111 -13.71 -59.14 53.89
CA VAL A 111 -14.60 -60.11 53.24
C VAL A 111 -13.79 -61.29 52.73
N SER A 112 -14.22 -62.49 53.08
CA SER A 112 -13.69 -63.75 52.54
C SER A 112 -14.43 -64.11 51.25
N VAL A 113 -13.70 -64.18 50.15
CA VAL A 113 -14.22 -64.53 48.82
C VAL A 113 -13.82 -65.96 48.50
N GLN A 114 -14.78 -66.76 48.05
CA GLN A 114 -14.52 -68.13 47.60
C GLN A 114 -15.23 -68.37 46.28
N LEU A 115 -14.48 -68.81 45.28
CA LEU A 115 -14.99 -69.22 43.98
C LEU A 115 -15.06 -70.75 43.94
N THR A 116 -16.17 -71.28 43.43
CA THR A 116 -16.34 -72.72 43.19
C THR A 116 -16.49 -72.92 41.69
N ASN A 117 -15.73 -73.86 41.13
CA ASN A 117 -15.84 -74.30 39.75
C ASN A 117 -16.15 -75.81 39.74
N ASN A 118 -17.33 -76.18 39.25
CA ASN A 118 -17.79 -77.57 39.17
C ASN A 118 -17.63 -78.35 40.48
N GLY A 119 -18.04 -77.73 41.59
CA GLY A 119 -17.96 -78.31 42.94
C GLY A 119 -16.58 -78.23 43.61
N GLN A 120 -15.55 -77.74 42.93
CA GLN A 120 -14.22 -77.49 43.52
C GLN A 120 -14.09 -76.04 43.99
N ALA A 121 -14.03 -75.83 45.30
CA ALA A 121 -13.86 -74.51 45.90
C ALA A 121 -12.39 -74.06 45.92
N SER A 122 -12.14 -72.77 45.73
CA SER A 122 -10.84 -72.13 45.93
C SER A 122 -10.50 -72.04 47.42
N ALA A 123 -9.23 -71.76 47.73
CA ALA A 123 -8.90 -71.19 49.03
C ALA A 123 -9.67 -69.87 49.24
N ALA A 124 -10.00 -69.55 50.50
CA ALA A 124 -10.60 -68.28 50.86
C ALA A 124 -9.62 -67.13 50.55
N PHE A 125 -10.07 -66.16 49.74
CA PHE A 125 -9.31 -64.96 49.41
C PHE A 125 -9.84 -63.78 50.21
N ALA A 126 -8.98 -63.13 51.01
CA ALA A 126 -9.38 -61.96 51.79
C ALA A 126 -9.31 -60.67 50.96
N VAL A 127 -10.40 -59.91 50.92
CA VAL A 127 -10.48 -58.60 50.27
C VAL A 127 -11.03 -57.55 51.25
N LYS A 128 -10.61 -56.30 51.10
CA LYS A 128 -11.18 -55.19 51.87
C LYS A 128 -12.52 -54.76 51.28
N ALA A 129 -13.49 -54.51 52.14
CA ALA A 129 -14.78 -53.95 51.74
C ALA A 129 -15.06 -52.62 52.44
N GLN A 130 -15.77 -51.73 51.74
CA GLN A 130 -16.23 -50.45 52.23
C GLN A 130 -17.73 -50.27 51.96
N SER A 131 -18.34 -49.22 52.52
CA SER A 131 -19.75 -48.88 52.24
C SER A 131 -20.00 -48.45 50.79
N SER A 132 -18.97 -47.91 50.15
CA SER A 132 -18.93 -47.54 48.74
C SER A 132 -17.52 -47.77 48.21
N SER A 133 -17.43 -48.12 46.93
CA SER A 133 -16.20 -48.22 46.15
C SER A 133 -16.52 -47.70 44.75
N PRO A 134 -16.73 -46.39 44.56
CA PRO A 134 -17.29 -45.89 43.33
C PRO A 134 -16.28 -45.87 42.18
N SER A 135 -16.73 -46.24 40.98
CA SER A 135 -15.91 -46.22 39.77
C SER A 135 -16.71 -45.94 38.52
N PHE A 136 -16.08 -45.25 37.55
CA PHE A 136 -16.66 -45.00 36.23
C PHE A 136 -16.42 -46.19 35.30
N PHE A 137 -17.41 -46.52 34.47
CA PHE A 137 -17.19 -47.41 33.34
C PHE A 137 -16.47 -46.67 32.22
N ASN A 138 -15.49 -47.30 31.58
CA ASN A 138 -14.76 -46.73 30.47
C ASN A 138 -15.07 -47.47 29.15
N ILE A 139 -15.10 -46.75 28.03
CA ILE A 139 -15.44 -47.37 26.74
C ILE A 139 -14.27 -48.22 26.24
N ASN A 140 -14.43 -49.54 26.14
CA ASN A 140 -13.46 -50.49 25.56
C ASN A 140 -12.01 -50.33 26.07
N GLY A 141 -11.83 -49.96 27.35
CA GLY A 141 -10.50 -49.73 27.94
C GLY A 141 -9.80 -48.44 27.49
N SER A 142 -10.48 -47.59 26.73
CA SER A 142 -10.06 -46.21 26.44
C SER A 142 -10.12 -45.34 27.71
N PRO A 143 -9.50 -44.15 27.72
CA PRO A 143 -9.62 -43.24 28.86
C PRO A 143 -11.00 -42.57 28.96
N TYR A 144 -11.89 -42.75 27.97
CA TYR A 144 -13.19 -42.05 27.93
C TYR A 144 -14.25 -42.78 28.76
N VAL A 145 -14.96 -42.02 29.58
CA VAL A 145 -16.10 -42.53 30.35
C VAL A 145 -17.20 -43.03 29.40
N VAL A 146 -17.91 -44.08 29.80
CA VAL A 146 -19.15 -44.48 29.14
C VAL A 146 -20.20 -43.42 29.48
N ALA A 147 -20.50 -42.58 28.50
CA ALA A 147 -21.48 -41.52 28.62
C ALA A 147 -22.34 -41.39 27.36
N GLN A 148 -23.55 -40.86 27.53
CA GLN A 148 -24.49 -40.62 26.44
C GLN A 148 -25.05 -39.20 26.48
N HIS A 149 -25.35 -38.65 25.30
CA HIS A 149 -26.10 -37.41 25.20
C HIS A 149 -27.53 -37.67 25.71
N SER A 150 -28.06 -36.80 26.58
CA SER A 150 -29.42 -37.01 27.13
C SER A 150 -30.52 -36.89 26.09
N ALA A 151 -30.26 -36.20 24.97
CA ALA A 151 -31.23 -35.92 23.93
C ALA A 151 -31.52 -37.12 23.02
N ASP A 152 -30.50 -37.89 22.66
CA ASP A 152 -30.60 -38.94 21.64
C ASP A 152 -29.94 -40.27 22.04
N TYR A 153 -29.34 -40.36 23.24
CA TYR A 153 -28.65 -41.53 23.77
C TYR A 153 -27.45 -42.00 22.90
N SER A 154 -26.94 -41.16 22.00
CA SER A 154 -25.68 -41.42 21.29
C SER A 154 -24.48 -41.28 22.22
N LEU A 155 -23.34 -41.89 21.87
CA LEU A 155 -22.15 -41.92 22.75
C LEU A 155 -21.43 -40.58 22.81
N VAL A 156 -21.06 -40.15 24.02
CA VAL A 156 -20.22 -38.97 24.24
C VAL A 156 -18.75 -39.37 24.21
N ALA A 157 -18.06 -39.07 23.11
CA ALA A 157 -16.63 -39.31 22.91
C ALA A 157 -16.13 -38.53 21.68
N PRO A 158 -14.82 -38.40 21.42
CA PRO A 158 -14.36 -37.83 20.16
C PRO A 158 -15.00 -38.53 18.97
N SER A 159 -15.38 -37.79 17.93
CA SER A 159 -15.99 -38.39 16.74
C SER A 159 -15.08 -39.37 16.00
N SER A 160 -13.77 -39.31 16.26
CA SER A 160 -12.78 -40.27 15.78
C SER A 160 -12.81 -41.62 16.50
N LEU A 161 -13.37 -41.71 17.72
CA LEU A 161 -13.39 -42.94 18.50
C LEU A 161 -14.40 -43.94 17.93
N PHE A 162 -15.60 -43.48 17.58
CA PHE A 162 -16.59 -44.25 16.82
C PHE A 162 -17.22 -43.37 15.72
N PRO A 163 -16.62 -43.32 14.52
CA PRO A 163 -17.13 -42.50 13.42
C PRO A 163 -18.61 -42.78 13.13
N GLY A 164 -19.44 -41.74 13.20
CA GLY A 164 -20.89 -41.82 12.97
C GLY A 164 -21.73 -42.34 14.15
N ALA A 165 -21.10 -42.70 15.27
CA ALA A 165 -21.78 -43.21 16.47
C ALA A 165 -21.40 -42.47 17.78
N SER A 166 -20.36 -41.63 17.76
CA SER A 166 -20.00 -40.76 18.89
C SER A 166 -19.75 -39.30 18.49
N SER A 167 -20.04 -38.38 19.43
CA SER A 167 -19.73 -36.95 19.32
C SER A 167 -19.26 -36.34 20.65
N PRO A 168 -18.44 -35.27 20.63
CA PRO A 168 -18.10 -34.53 21.84
C PRO A 168 -19.32 -33.85 22.45
N ALA A 169 -19.31 -33.68 23.77
CA ALA A 169 -20.36 -32.98 24.48
C ALA A 169 -20.35 -31.47 24.23
N ARG A 170 -21.49 -30.79 24.32
CA ARG A 170 -21.62 -29.33 24.15
C ARG A 170 -21.78 -28.62 25.50
N PRO A 171 -21.13 -27.47 25.73
CA PRO A 171 -21.39 -26.64 26.91
C PRO A 171 -22.88 -26.38 27.11
N GLY A 172 -23.36 -26.58 28.34
CA GLY A 172 -24.76 -26.39 28.73
C GLY A 172 -25.68 -27.59 28.48
N GLU A 173 -25.25 -28.63 27.74
CA GLU A 173 -26.07 -29.84 27.58
C GLU A 173 -25.98 -30.77 28.80
N THR A 174 -26.96 -31.65 28.95
CA THR A 174 -26.94 -32.72 29.96
C THR A 174 -26.41 -34.02 29.36
N VAL A 175 -25.48 -34.67 30.05
CA VAL A 175 -24.94 -35.99 29.69
C VAL A 175 -25.25 -37.03 30.77
N LEU A 176 -25.42 -38.28 30.35
CA LEU A 176 -25.70 -39.43 31.21
C LEU A 176 -24.39 -40.21 31.40
N LEU A 177 -23.78 -40.15 32.59
CA LEU A 177 -22.56 -40.89 32.93
C LEU A 177 -22.92 -42.23 33.58
N TYR A 178 -22.21 -43.30 33.24
CA TYR A 178 -22.43 -44.64 33.80
C TYR A 178 -21.29 -45.10 34.71
N ALA A 179 -21.67 -45.63 35.88
CA ALA A 179 -20.73 -45.93 36.95
C ALA A 179 -21.24 -47.10 37.84
N ASN A 180 -20.43 -47.60 38.77
CA ASN A 180 -20.81 -48.62 39.75
C ASN A 180 -20.26 -48.28 41.16
N GLY A 181 -20.73 -49.01 42.18
CA GLY A 181 -20.11 -49.00 43.50
C GLY A 181 -20.39 -47.78 44.39
N PHE A 182 -21.45 -47.02 44.13
CA PHE A 182 -21.82 -45.83 44.92
C PHE A 182 -22.47 -46.18 46.28
N GLY A 183 -22.65 -47.47 46.57
CA GLY A 183 -23.18 -47.94 47.84
C GLY A 183 -24.72 -47.98 47.88
N PRO A 184 -25.33 -47.93 49.08
CA PRO A 184 -26.78 -48.08 49.25
C PRO A 184 -27.60 -46.97 48.57
N THR A 185 -28.78 -47.34 48.07
CA THR A 185 -29.76 -46.42 47.46
C THR A 185 -31.07 -46.39 48.26
N THR A 186 -31.93 -45.42 47.95
CA THR A 186 -33.31 -45.36 48.46
C THR A 186 -34.31 -45.40 47.29
N PRO A 187 -35.19 -46.43 47.19
CA PRO A 187 -35.23 -47.64 48.03
C PRO A 187 -33.97 -48.51 47.86
N ALA A 188 -33.73 -49.39 48.83
CA ALA A 188 -32.58 -50.28 48.83
C ALA A 188 -32.70 -51.35 47.72
N ALA A 189 -31.57 -51.71 47.10
CA ALA A 189 -31.53 -52.75 46.09
C ALA A 189 -31.97 -54.11 46.66
N VAL A 190 -32.90 -54.76 45.96
CA VAL A 190 -33.39 -56.10 46.35
C VAL A 190 -32.38 -57.14 45.84
N SER A 191 -31.92 -57.98 46.76
CA SER A 191 -30.94 -59.04 46.49
C SER A 191 -31.42 -59.95 45.36
N GLY A 192 -30.63 -60.02 44.28
CA GLY A 192 -30.86 -60.90 43.15
C GLY A 192 -31.93 -60.46 42.16
N ALA A 193 -32.61 -59.32 42.35
CA ALA A 193 -33.60 -58.86 41.39
C ALA A 193 -32.96 -58.47 40.04
N ILE A 194 -33.56 -58.90 38.92
CA ILE A 194 -33.12 -58.51 37.56
C ILE A 194 -33.39 -57.03 37.25
N THR A 195 -34.27 -56.40 38.01
CA THR A 195 -34.53 -54.96 37.98
C THR A 195 -34.14 -54.37 39.33
N GLN A 196 -33.29 -53.35 39.30
CA GLN A 196 -32.90 -52.61 40.49
C GLN A 196 -32.95 -51.12 40.18
N SER A 197 -33.53 -50.34 41.09
CA SER A 197 -33.54 -48.90 41.01
C SER A 197 -33.52 -48.26 42.39
N GLY A 198 -33.00 -47.04 42.48
CA GLY A 198 -33.01 -46.25 43.70
C GLY A 198 -32.17 -45.00 43.58
N ASN A 199 -32.55 -43.95 44.30
CA ASN A 199 -31.83 -42.68 44.31
C ASN A 199 -30.63 -42.75 45.24
N LEU A 200 -29.56 -42.05 44.86
CA LEU A 200 -28.38 -41.85 45.69
C LEU A 200 -28.54 -40.55 46.49
N THR A 201 -28.28 -40.59 47.79
CA THR A 201 -28.33 -39.39 48.65
C THR A 201 -27.20 -39.43 49.68
N PRO A 202 -26.31 -38.42 49.72
CA PRO A 202 -26.27 -37.22 48.86
C PRO A 202 -25.84 -37.51 47.42
N LEU A 203 -26.08 -36.56 46.51
CA LEU A 203 -25.54 -36.61 45.14
C LEU A 203 -24.00 -36.50 45.16
N PRO A 204 -23.29 -37.14 44.21
CA PRO A 204 -21.86 -36.97 44.07
C PRO A 204 -21.53 -35.55 43.60
N SER A 205 -20.36 -35.02 43.97
CA SER A 205 -19.81 -33.84 43.31
C SER A 205 -19.09 -34.27 42.05
N VAL A 206 -19.26 -33.54 40.95
CA VAL A 206 -18.60 -33.82 39.66
C VAL A 206 -17.90 -32.55 39.17
N ALA A 207 -16.73 -32.70 38.58
CA ALA A 207 -16.02 -31.63 37.89
C ALA A 207 -15.47 -32.10 36.54
N ILE A 208 -15.60 -31.26 35.52
CA ILE A 208 -15.15 -31.47 34.14
C ILE A 208 -14.10 -30.42 33.81
N GLY A 209 -12.88 -30.85 33.45
CA GLY A 209 -11.75 -29.95 33.22
C GLY A 209 -11.35 -29.13 34.47
N GLY A 210 -11.65 -29.65 35.67
CA GLY A 210 -11.48 -28.94 36.94
C GLY A 210 -12.59 -27.95 37.30
N ILE A 211 -13.61 -27.79 36.44
CA ILE A 211 -14.74 -26.89 36.65
C ILE A 211 -15.90 -27.68 37.28
N PRO A 212 -16.47 -27.24 38.42
CA PRO A 212 -17.64 -27.88 39.01
C PRO A 212 -18.79 -27.99 38.01
N ALA A 213 -19.38 -29.18 37.90
CA ALA A 213 -20.49 -29.48 37.01
C ALA A 213 -21.75 -29.76 37.84
N GLU A 214 -22.90 -29.25 37.38
CA GLU A 214 -24.18 -29.46 38.07
C GLU A 214 -24.64 -30.92 37.90
N VAL A 215 -24.86 -31.61 39.03
CA VAL A 215 -25.41 -32.96 39.04
C VAL A 215 -26.91 -32.90 39.26
N GLN A 216 -27.69 -33.23 38.23
CA GLN A 216 -29.15 -33.16 38.26
C GLN A 216 -29.79 -34.45 38.82
N PHE A 217 -29.11 -35.59 38.65
CA PHE A 217 -29.58 -36.89 39.09
C PHE A 217 -28.40 -37.82 39.35
N ALA A 218 -28.50 -38.65 40.38
CA ALA A 218 -27.62 -39.81 40.56
C ALA A 218 -28.42 -40.95 41.22
N GLY A 219 -28.34 -42.14 40.64
CA GLY A 219 -29.07 -43.29 41.17
C GLY A 219 -28.75 -44.60 40.45
N LEU A 220 -29.13 -45.70 41.08
CA LEU A 220 -29.10 -47.04 40.51
C LEU A 220 -30.23 -47.17 39.48
N VAL A 221 -29.90 -47.61 38.27
CA VAL A 221 -30.84 -47.74 37.14
C VAL A 221 -30.93 -49.16 36.56
N SER A 222 -29.98 -50.03 36.91
CA SER A 222 -29.94 -51.46 36.57
C SER A 222 -29.07 -52.18 37.60
N PRO A 223 -29.07 -53.52 37.71
CA PRO A 223 -28.24 -54.22 38.69
C PRO A 223 -26.77 -53.79 38.67
N GLY A 224 -26.31 -53.21 39.78
CA GLY A 224 -24.97 -52.66 39.94
C GLY A 224 -24.60 -51.46 39.05
N LEU A 225 -25.51 -50.93 38.23
CA LEU A 225 -25.29 -49.82 37.30
C LEU A 225 -25.93 -48.54 37.82
N PHE A 226 -25.10 -47.56 38.10
CA PHE A 226 -25.48 -46.21 38.46
C PHE A 226 -25.43 -45.30 37.24
N GLN A 227 -26.38 -44.39 37.16
CA GLN A 227 -26.42 -43.30 36.21
C GLN A 227 -26.27 -41.97 36.96
N ILE A 228 -25.47 -41.05 36.41
CA ILE A 228 -25.27 -39.70 36.92
C ILE A 228 -25.54 -38.72 35.79
N ASN A 229 -26.55 -37.86 35.92
CA ASN A 229 -26.87 -36.83 34.93
C ASN A 229 -26.14 -35.55 35.30
N VAL A 230 -25.29 -35.06 34.40
CA VAL A 230 -24.42 -33.90 34.66
C VAL A 230 -24.57 -32.88 33.54
N VAL A 231 -24.67 -31.59 33.89
CA VAL A 231 -24.63 -30.49 32.92
C VAL A 231 -23.18 -30.14 32.60
N ILE A 232 -22.81 -30.11 31.31
CA ILE A 232 -21.48 -29.67 30.88
C ILE A 232 -21.29 -28.18 31.21
N PRO A 233 -20.24 -27.77 31.93
CA PRO A 233 -20.01 -26.36 32.27
C PRO A 233 -19.96 -25.45 31.03
N GLY A 234 -20.58 -24.27 31.10
CA GLY A 234 -20.69 -23.32 29.98
C GLY A 234 -19.34 -22.81 29.44
N ASN A 235 -18.28 -22.91 30.24
CA ASN A 235 -16.90 -22.51 29.92
C ASN A 235 -15.92 -23.70 29.87
N ALA A 236 -16.41 -24.93 29.71
CA ALA A 236 -15.56 -26.10 29.49
C ALA A 236 -14.78 -25.95 28.16
N SER A 237 -13.49 -26.31 28.18
CA SER A 237 -12.61 -26.14 27.02
C SER A 237 -12.89 -27.16 25.92
N THR A 238 -12.70 -26.78 24.66
CA THR A 238 -12.75 -27.73 23.53
C THR A 238 -11.65 -28.78 23.64
N GLY A 239 -11.99 -30.04 23.43
CA GLY A 239 -11.08 -31.19 23.48
C GLY A 239 -11.38 -32.14 24.64
N ASP A 240 -10.38 -32.92 25.01
CA ASP A 240 -10.48 -33.89 26.10
C ASP A 240 -10.39 -33.19 27.46
N ASN A 241 -11.43 -33.35 28.27
CA ASN A 241 -11.51 -32.78 29.62
C ASN A 241 -11.42 -33.91 30.65
N THR A 242 -10.68 -33.70 31.73
CA THR A 242 -10.65 -34.63 32.86
C THR A 242 -12.01 -34.63 33.58
N LEU A 243 -12.61 -35.81 33.73
CA LEU A 243 -13.80 -36.05 34.54
C LEU A 243 -13.37 -36.58 35.90
N SER A 244 -13.71 -35.82 36.95
CA SER A 244 -13.50 -36.21 38.34
C SER A 244 -14.80 -36.15 39.11
N ALA A 245 -14.99 -37.06 40.06
CA ALA A 245 -16.15 -37.05 40.94
C ALA A 245 -15.78 -37.52 42.35
N THR A 246 -16.52 -37.06 43.35
CA THR A 246 -16.41 -37.57 44.74
C THR A 246 -17.78 -37.85 45.33
N LEU A 247 -17.90 -38.91 46.12
CA LEU A 247 -19.08 -39.22 46.93
C LEU A 247 -18.66 -39.24 48.40
N ASN A 248 -19.20 -38.32 49.23
CA ASN A 248 -18.83 -38.19 50.64
C ASN A 248 -17.30 -38.11 50.87
N GLY A 249 -16.57 -37.45 49.96
CA GLY A 249 -15.11 -37.32 50.01
C GLY A 249 -14.34 -38.53 49.47
N VAL A 250 -15.00 -39.62 49.06
CA VAL A 250 -14.37 -40.76 48.38
C VAL A 250 -14.28 -40.47 46.89
N PRO A 251 -13.08 -40.47 46.27
CA PRO A 251 -12.92 -40.25 44.84
C PRO A 251 -13.48 -41.41 44.02
N VAL A 252 -14.14 -41.09 42.92
CA VAL A 252 -14.55 -42.07 41.89
C VAL A 252 -13.34 -42.35 41.01
N ALA A 253 -12.91 -43.61 40.93
CA ALA A 253 -11.71 -44.02 40.19
C ALA A 253 -12.06 -44.95 39.00
N PRO A 254 -11.23 -45.03 37.95
CA PRO A 254 -10.13 -44.12 37.64
C PRO A 254 -10.66 -42.72 37.25
N VAL A 255 -9.78 -41.72 37.23
CA VAL A 255 -10.07 -40.46 36.53
C VAL A 255 -10.28 -40.79 35.05
N ALA A 256 -11.40 -40.35 34.50
CA ALA A 256 -11.77 -40.58 33.10
C ALA A 256 -11.69 -39.28 32.30
N LEU A 257 -11.76 -39.37 30.98
CA LEU A 257 -11.90 -38.23 30.07
C LEU A 257 -13.33 -38.14 29.55
N ILE A 258 -13.78 -36.92 29.29
CA ILE A 258 -14.98 -36.61 28.52
C ILE A 258 -14.61 -35.59 27.44
N ALA A 259 -14.95 -35.86 26.19
CA ALA A 259 -14.69 -34.93 25.09
C ALA A 259 -15.74 -33.83 25.07
N VAL A 260 -15.32 -32.58 24.95
CA VAL A 260 -16.20 -31.39 24.88
C VAL A 260 -15.87 -30.58 23.63
N GLN A 261 -16.88 -30.03 22.97
CA GLN A 261 -16.73 -29.03 21.91
C GLN A 261 -17.18 -27.66 22.45
N GLY A 262 -16.22 -26.86 22.92
CA GLY A 262 -16.47 -25.51 23.43
C GLY A 262 -16.88 -24.51 22.34
N SER A 263 -17.36 -23.33 22.75
CA SER A 263 -17.57 -22.21 21.83
C SER A 263 -16.21 -21.68 21.35
N THR A 264 -15.96 -21.72 20.04
CA THR A 264 -14.82 -21.01 19.45
C THR A 264 -14.96 -19.52 19.75
N PRO A 265 -13.92 -18.84 20.29
CA PRO A 265 -13.91 -17.39 20.34
C PRO A 265 -14.22 -16.85 18.95
N ALA A 266 -15.10 -15.85 18.86
CA ALA A 266 -15.36 -15.19 17.59
C ALA A 266 -14.02 -14.71 17.00
N PRO A 267 -13.76 -14.95 15.71
CA PRO A 267 -12.50 -14.56 15.12
C PRO A 267 -12.36 -13.04 15.21
N SER A 268 -11.21 -12.55 15.69
CA SER A 268 -10.93 -11.11 15.72
C SER A 268 -10.65 -10.55 14.32
N ALA A 269 -10.47 -11.41 13.32
CA ALA A 269 -10.24 -11.01 11.94
C ALA A 269 -11.12 -11.78 10.96
N VAL A 270 -11.51 -11.10 9.89
CA VAL A 270 -12.26 -11.67 8.77
C VAL A 270 -11.43 -11.51 7.51
N THR A 271 -11.31 -12.57 6.71
CA THR A 271 -10.69 -12.50 5.38
C THR A 271 -11.70 -12.82 4.30
N PHE A 272 -11.67 -12.03 3.23
CA PHE A 272 -12.33 -12.28 1.95
C PHE A 272 -11.27 -12.42 0.85
N TYR A 273 -11.62 -13.13 -0.23
CA TYR A 273 -10.75 -13.37 -1.36
C TYR A 273 -11.40 -12.91 -2.66
N VAL A 274 -10.60 -12.37 -3.58
CA VAL A 274 -11.03 -11.97 -4.92
C VAL A 274 -10.14 -12.68 -5.95
N ALA A 275 -10.70 -13.29 -6.99
CA ALA A 275 -9.93 -14.00 -8.02
C ALA A 275 -10.58 -13.89 -9.41
N PRO A 276 -9.82 -13.96 -10.52
CA PRO A 276 -10.39 -13.90 -11.87
C PRO A 276 -11.31 -15.09 -12.20
N ASN A 277 -11.14 -16.23 -11.51
CA ASN A 277 -12.02 -17.40 -11.58
C ASN A 277 -13.05 -17.44 -10.44
N GLY A 278 -13.30 -16.30 -9.78
CA GLY A 278 -14.26 -16.14 -8.70
C GLY A 278 -15.71 -15.99 -9.18
N SER A 279 -16.62 -15.87 -8.22
CA SER A 279 -18.03 -15.51 -8.44
C SER A 279 -18.53 -14.62 -7.32
N ASP A 280 -19.21 -13.53 -7.66
CA ASP A 280 -19.85 -12.62 -6.69
C ASP A 280 -21.13 -13.24 -6.06
N LEU A 281 -21.48 -14.48 -6.43
CA LEU A 281 -22.52 -15.28 -5.75
C LEU A 281 -21.95 -16.17 -4.63
N TRP A 282 -20.63 -16.31 -4.54
CA TRP A 282 -19.96 -17.12 -3.53
C TRP A 282 -19.75 -16.33 -2.24
N SER A 283 -19.32 -17.01 -1.17
CA SER A 283 -19.10 -16.39 0.14
C SER A 283 -17.88 -15.47 0.20
N GLY A 284 -16.95 -15.63 -0.75
CA GLY A 284 -15.64 -14.98 -0.73
C GLY A 284 -14.70 -15.51 0.35
N ARG A 285 -15.06 -16.57 1.09
CA ARG A 285 -14.30 -17.08 2.26
C ARG A 285 -13.21 -18.09 1.92
N LEU A 286 -13.20 -18.59 0.69
CA LEU A 286 -12.22 -19.55 0.22
C LEU A 286 -11.29 -18.88 -0.79
N ALA A 287 -9.98 -19.09 -0.65
CA ALA A 287 -8.99 -18.51 -1.56
C ALA A 287 -9.08 -19.08 -2.99
N ALA A 288 -9.71 -20.24 -3.17
CA ALA A 288 -9.93 -20.91 -4.44
C ALA A 288 -11.35 -21.52 -4.48
N PRO A 289 -11.93 -21.71 -5.67
CA PRO A 289 -13.20 -22.43 -5.81
C PRO A 289 -13.10 -23.81 -5.16
N ASN A 290 -14.15 -24.21 -4.43
CA ASN A 290 -14.27 -25.58 -3.93
C ASN A 290 -14.46 -26.57 -5.11
N ALA A 291 -14.27 -27.86 -4.85
CA ALA A 291 -14.36 -28.89 -5.90
C ALA A 291 -15.72 -28.95 -6.62
N ALA A 292 -16.79 -28.49 -5.95
CA ALA A 292 -18.14 -28.46 -6.49
C ALA A 292 -18.46 -27.15 -7.25
N ALA A 293 -17.53 -26.18 -7.29
CA ALA A 293 -17.74 -24.82 -7.79
C ALA A 293 -18.99 -24.12 -7.19
N SER A 294 -19.33 -24.45 -5.95
CA SER A 294 -20.48 -23.89 -5.24
C SER A 294 -20.10 -22.76 -4.28
N ASP A 295 -18.81 -22.62 -3.99
CA ASP A 295 -18.26 -21.56 -3.15
C ASP A 295 -16.79 -21.31 -3.51
N GLY A 296 -16.25 -20.13 -3.16
CA GLY A 296 -14.94 -19.67 -3.62
C GLY A 296 -14.69 -18.18 -3.36
N PRO A 297 -13.70 -17.58 -4.03
CA PRO A 297 -13.43 -16.15 -3.98
C PRO A 297 -14.48 -15.35 -4.77
N PHE A 298 -14.68 -14.07 -4.42
CA PHE A 298 -15.43 -13.13 -5.24
C PHE A 298 -14.78 -12.91 -6.61
N ALA A 299 -15.56 -12.51 -7.61
CA ALA A 299 -15.05 -12.17 -8.92
C ALA A 299 -14.51 -10.73 -8.95
N THR A 300 -15.14 -9.80 -8.21
CA THR A 300 -14.84 -8.37 -8.30
C THR A 300 -14.38 -7.76 -6.98
N LEU A 301 -13.50 -6.75 -7.07
CA LEU A 301 -13.08 -5.94 -5.93
C LEU A 301 -14.26 -5.14 -5.34
N ASP A 302 -15.13 -4.61 -6.19
CA ASP A 302 -16.27 -3.81 -5.75
C ASP A 302 -17.26 -4.66 -4.91
N HIS A 303 -17.52 -5.90 -5.31
CA HIS A 303 -18.34 -6.79 -4.50
C HIS A 303 -17.69 -7.10 -3.14
N ALA A 304 -16.37 -7.37 -3.12
CA ALA A 304 -15.65 -7.56 -1.86
C ALA A 304 -15.76 -6.32 -0.95
N ARG A 305 -15.65 -5.10 -1.51
CA ARG A 305 -15.87 -3.84 -0.79
C ARG A 305 -17.28 -3.77 -0.20
N LEU A 306 -18.32 -4.02 -0.99
CA LEU A 306 -19.70 -4.04 -0.50
C LEU A 306 -19.90 -5.07 0.63
N MET A 307 -19.20 -6.21 0.58
CA MET A 307 -19.25 -7.19 1.66
C MET A 307 -18.55 -6.71 2.93
N VAL A 308 -17.42 -5.99 2.82
CA VAL A 308 -16.76 -5.32 3.95
C VAL A 308 -17.67 -4.29 4.61
N GLN A 309 -18.49 -3.56 3.86
CA GLN A 309 -19.48 -2.63 4.43
C GLN A 309 -20.54 -3.36 5.26
N ASN A 310 -20.99 -4.53 4.80
CA ASN A 310 -22.17 -5.21 5.33
C ASN A 310 -21.90 -6.24 6.44
N ILE A 311 -20.64 -6.57 6.75
CA ILE A 311 -20.32 -7.48 7.86
C ILE A 311 -20.49 -6.82 9.24
N ALA A 312 -20.80 -7.63 10.24
CA ALA A 312 -20.71 -7.21 11.64
C ALA A 312 -19.25 -6.98 12.04
N LYS A 313 -18.87 -5.71 12.21
CA LYS A 313 -17.51 -5.29 12.60
C LYS A 313 -17.24 -5.39 14.10
N ALA A 314 -18.27 -5.60 14.93
CA ALA A 314 -18.14 -5.67 16.39
C ALA A 314 -17.23 -6.85 16.82
N GLY A 315 -16.22 -6.55 17.65
CA GLY A 315 -15.24 -7.54 18.11
C GLY A 315 -14.11 -7.84 17.12
N LEU A 316 -14.14 -7.27 15.90
CA LEU A 316 -13.05 -7.37 14.95
C LEU A 316 -11.98 -6.31 15.24
N ASN A 317 -10.72 -6.71 15.08
CA ASN A 317 -9.58 -5.80 15.00
C ASN A 317 -8.99 -5.70 13.58
N GLN A 318 -9.41 -6.57 12.66
CA GLN A 318 -8.97 -6.50 11.27
C GLN A 318 -9.98 -7.10 10.27
N VAL A 319 -10.09 -6.50 9.09
CA VAL A 319 -10.76 -7.09 7.93
C VAL A 319 -9.78 -7.09 6.76
N ASN A 320 -9.55 -8.26 6.16
CA ASN A 320 -8.65 -8.44 5.04
C ASN A 320 -9.43 -8.77 3.76
N VAL A 321 -9.03 -8.18 2.64
CA VAL A 321 -9.44 -8.59 1.30
C VAL A 321 -8.17 -8.97 0.54
N GLN A 322 -8.00 -10.25 0.22
CA GLN A 322 -6.83 -10.77 -0.49
C GLN A 322 -7.15 -11.01 -1.96
N VAL A 323 -6.45 -10.32 -2.85
CA VAL A 323 -6.68 -10.36 -4.30
C VAL A 323 -5.66 -11.28 -4.96
N ARG A 324 -6.14 -12.31 -5.66
CA ARG A 324 -5.30 -13.28 -6.38
C ARG A 324 -4.69 -12.65 -7.65
N ALA A 325 -3.60 -13.22 -8.14
CA ALA A 325 -2.97 -12.84 -9.40
C ALA A 325 -3.96 -12.88 -10.57
N GLY A 326 -3.82 -11.89 -11.45
CA GLY A 326 -4.63 -11.76 -12.65
C GLY A 326 -4.84 -10.30 -13.02
N THR A 327 -5.29 -10.07 -14.24
CA THR A 327 -5.70 -8.75 -14.71
C THR A 327 -7.21 -8.61 -14.58
N TYR A 328 -7.64 -7.62 -13.81
CA TYR A 328 -9.01 -7.24 -13.57
C TYR A 328 -9.31 -5.99 -14.39
N TYR A 329 -9.90 -6.16 -15.57
CA TYR A 329 -10.41 -5.06 -16.37
C TYR A 329 -11.68 -4.51 -15.71
N LEU A 330 -11.58 -3.30 -15.18
CA LEU A 330 -12.66 -2.69 -14.40
C LEU A 330 -13.79 -2.22 -15.33
N PRO A 331 -15.05 -2.60 -15.07
CA PRO A 331 -16.18 -2.09 -15.85
C PRO A 331 -16.54 -0.63 -15.50
N SER A 332 -16.12 -0.17 -14.32
CA SER A 332 -16.30 1.18 -13.80
C SER A 332 -15.29 1.46 -12.69
N THR A 333 -15.08 2.73 -12.34
CA THR A 333 -14.30 3.14 -11.18
C THR A 333 -14.81 2.48 -9.90
N VAL A 334 -13.90 1.97 -9.07
CA VAL A 334 -14.25 1.41 -7.75
C VAL A 334 -14.32 2.55 -6.73
N MET A 335 -15.51 2.77 -6.20
CA MET A 335 -15.84 3.92 -5.34
C MET A 335 -15.83 3.52 -3.86
N PHE A 336 -14.85 4.00 -3.10
CA PHE A 336 -14.80 3.90 -1.65
C PHE A 336 -15.39 5.15 -1.00
N THR A 337 -16.10 4.96 0.10
CA THR A 337 -16.81 6.00 0.85
C THR A 337 -16.53 5.87 2.35
N ALA A 338 -17.04 6.78 3.16
CA ALA A 338 -16.98 6.66 4.62
C ALA A 338 -17.51 5.32 5.17
N ALA A 339 -18.47 4.67 4.51
CA ALA A 339 -19.00 3.36 4.91
C ALA A 339 -17.96 2.23 4.82
N ASP A 340 -16.92 2.42 4.00
CA ASP A 340 -15.81 1.49 3.81
C ASP A 340 -14.70 1.67 4.87
N SER A 341 -14.88 2.59 5.83
CA SER A 341 -13.84 2.91 6.81
C SER A 341 -13.69 1.84 7.89
N GLY A 342 -12.44 1.74 8.36
CA GLY A 342 -12.07 1.11 9.61
C GLY A 342 -12.21 2.08 10.79
N THR A 343 -11.54 1.76 11.88
CA THR A 343 -11.34 2.63 13.04
C THR A 343 -9.90 2.48 13.54
N ALA A 344 -9.48 3.34 14.47
CA ALA A 344 -8.16 3.22 15.10
C ALA A 344 -7.88 1.84 15.74
N SER A 345 -8.93 1.10 16.13
CA SER A 345 -8.83 -0.24 16.71
C SER A 345 -9.20 -1.39 15.75
N MET A 346 -9.65 -1.08 14.53
CA MET A 346 -10.07 -2.06 13.53
C MET A 346 -9.67 -1.60 12.13
N GLN A 347 -8.59 -2.14 11.60
CA GLN A 347 -8.10 -1.77 10.27
C GLN A 347 -8.75 -2.62 9.17
N ILE A 348 -8.93 -2.01 8.00
CA ILE A 348 -9.32 -2.72 6.79
C ILE A 348 -8.13 -2.74 5.84
N VAL A 349 -7.77 -3.91 5.33
CA VAL A 349 -6.61 -4.11 4.46
C VAL A 349 -7.03 -4.78 3.15
N TYR A 350 -6.93 -4.04 2.05
CA TYR A 350 -7.01 -4.58 0.70
C TYR A 350 -5.61 -4.89 0.22
N GLN A 351 -5.29 -6.17 0.07
CA GLN A 351 -3.94 -6.60 -0.25
C GLN A 351 -3.89 -7.65 -1.35
N ASN A 352 -2.75 -7.80 -1.99
CA ASN A 352 -2.49 -8.98 -2.80
C ASN A 352 -2.51 -10.26 -1.96
N TYR A 353 -2.86 -11.36 -2.60
CA TYR A 353 -2.57 -12.68 -2.04
C TYR A 353 -1.06 -12.88 -2.00
N SER A 354 -0.55 -13.50 -0.93
CA SER A 354 0.89 -13.57 -0.65
C SER A 354 1.70 -14.08 -1.85
N GLY A 355 2.64 -13.27 -2.32
CA GLY A 355 3.54 -13.58 -3.45
C GLY A 355 2.91 -13.43 -4.84
N GLU A 356 1.66 -12.99 -4.93
CA GLU A 356 0.94 -12.75 -6.18
C GLU A 356 0.88 -11.24 -6.50
N SER A 357 0.75 -10.87 -7.78
CA SER A 357 0.70 -9.46 -8.24
C SER A 357 -0.60 -9.21 -9.04
N PRO A 358 -1.70 -8.84 -8.37
CA PRO A 358 -2.96 -8.50 -9.04
C PRO A 358 -2.86 -7.15 -9.75
N VAL A 359 -3.43 -7.06 -10.95
CA VAL A 359 -3.47 -5.84 -11.78
C VAL A 359 -4.90 -5.39 -11.97
N PHE A 360 -5.23 -4.18 -11.52
CA PHE A 360 -6.46 -3.49 -11.88
C PHE A 360 -6.20 -2.59 -13.08
N SER A 361 -6.95 -2.82 -14.15
CA SER A 361 -6.80 -2.07 -15.41
C SER A 361 -8.05 -1.23 -15.66
N GLY A 362 -7.87 0.07 -15.89
CA GLY A 362 -8.91 0.97 -16.38
C GLY A 362 -9.14 0.87 -17.89
N GLY A 363 -8.39 0.00 -18.58
CA GLY A 363 -8.48 -0.20 -20.02
C GLY A 363 -9.31 -1.40 -20.43
N THR A 364 -9.31 -1.67 -21.74
CA THR A 364 -9.86 -2.91 -22.31
C THR A 364 -8.91 -3.47 -23.37
N ARG A 365 -8.90 -4.79 -23.52
CA ARG A 365 -8.07 -5.47 -24.52
C ARG A 365 -8.73 -5.35 -25.90
N VAL A 366 -7.97 -4.89 -26.89
CA VAL A 366 -8.41 -4.89 -28.29
C VAL A 366 -8.14 -6.25 -28.91
N LEU A 367 -9.17 -6.84 -29.52
CA LEU A 367 -9.14 -8.18 -30.14
C LEU A 367 -9.50 -8.08 -31.63
N ASN A 368 -9.39 -9.22 -32.33
CA ASN A 368 -9.80 -9.39 -33.73
C ASN A 368 -9.08 -8.46 -34.71
N TRP A 369 -7.76 -8.32 -34.55
CA TRP A 369 -6.94 -7.54 -35.46
C TRP A 369 -6.84 -8.24 -36.82
N THR A 370 -7.04 -7.48 -37.89
CA THR A 370 -6.84 -7.93 -39.26
C THR A 370 -5.54 -7.37 -39.78
N HIS A 371 -4.62 -8.24 -40.21
CA HIS A 371 -3.42 -7.83 -40.94
C HIS A 371 -3.84 -7.36 -42.33
N THR A 372 -3.61 -6.08 -42.66
CA THR A 372 -4.08 -5.52 -43.94
C THR A 372 -3.00 -5.45 -45.01
N ALA A 373 -1.78 -5.04 -44.65
CA ALA A 373 -0.63 -4.94 -45.55
C ALA A 373 0.64 -4.61 -44.76
N GLY A 374 1.81 -5.05 -45.22
CA GLY A 374 3.09 -4.67 -44.61
C GLY A 374 3.13 -4.99 -43.10
N ASN A 375 3.35 -3.98 -42.26
CA ASN A 375 3.24 -4.06 -40.80
C ASN A 375 1.94 -3.45 -40.25
N THR A 376 0.97 -3.13 -41.11
CA THR A 376 -0.29 -2.49 -40.74
C THR A 376 -1.33 -3.50 -40.32
N TRP A 377 -1.89 -3.28 -39.13
CA TRP A 377 -3.01 -4.03 -38.56
C TRP A 377 -4.18 -3.10 -38.29
N LYS A 378 -5.41 -3.59 -38.46
CA LYS A 378 -6.62 -2.82 -38.17
C LYS A 378 -7.59 -3.60 -37.31
N ALA A 379 -8.31 -2.91 -36.43
CA ALA A 379 -9.42 -3.46 -35.66
C ALA A 379 -10.61 -2.48 -35.67
N SER A 380 -11.82 -3.00 -35.85
CA SER A 380 -13.05 -2.24 -35.61
C SER A 380 -13.40 -2.30 -34.12
N LEU A 381 -13.63 -1.14 -33.52
CA LEU A 381 -13.90 -1.04 -32.09
C LEU A 381 -15.40 -1.18 -31.79
N PRO A 382 -15.78 -1.77 -30.64
CA PRO A 382 -17.17 -1.79 -30.20
C PRO A 382 -17.77 -0.38 -30.08
N ALA A 383 -19.08 -0.23 -30.33
CA ALA A 383 -19.76 1.06 -30.23
C ALA A 383 -19.76 1.67 -28.80
N SER A 384 -19.50 0.85 -27.78
CA SER A 384 -19.39 1.28 -26.37
C SER A 384 -18.02 1.86 -26.01
N THR A 385 -17.05 1.81 -26.92
CA THR A 385 -15.67 2.28 -26.68
C THR A 385 -15.68 3.79 -26.38
N GLN A 386 -15.12 4.17 -25.24
CA GLN A 386 -14.86 5.57 -24.90
C GLN A 386 -13.69 6.11 -25.72
N TYR A 387 -13.68 7.41 -26.04
CA TYR A 387 -12.52 8.03 -26.69
C TYR A 387 -11.28 7.90 -25.81
N PHE A 388 -10.12 7.71 -26.43
CA PHE A 388 -8.84 7.50 -25.75
C PHE A 388 -7.70 8.07 -26.59
N GLU A 389 -6.62 8.42 -25.90
CA GLU A 389 -5.43 9.06 -26.51
C GLU A 389 -4.14 8.31 -26.25
N ASN A 390 -4.21 7.18 -25.54
CA ASN A 390 -3.06 6.31 -25.24
C ASN A 390 -3.37 4.86 -25.65
N LEU A 391 -2.33 4.10 -25.99
CA LEU A 391 -2.42 2.69 -26.33
C LEU A 391 -1.15 1.99 -25.84
N PHE A 392 -1.31 0.78 -25.33
CA PHE A 392 -0.21 -0.01 -24.78
C PHE A 392 -0.15 -1.37 -25.49
N TYR A 393 1.04 -1.81 -25.86
CA TYR A 393 1.31 -3.15 -26.40
C TYR A 393 2.27 -3.87 -25.45
N ASN A 394 1.82 -4.98 -24.84
CA ASN A 394 2.61 -5.74 -23.86
C ASN A 394 3.26 -4.86 -22.78
N GLY A 395 2.51 -3.89 -22.25
CA GLY A 395 2.99 -2.97 -21.23
C GLY A 395 3.74 -1.72 -21.75
N ALA A 396 4.09 -1.66 -23.03
CA ALA A 396 4.82 -0.54 -23.61
C ALA A 396 3.88 0.48 -24.26
N ARG A 397 3.98 1.75 -23.84
CA ARG A 397 3.25 2.86 -24.46
C ARG A 397 3.60 3.01 -25.95
N ARG A 398 2.57 3.16 -26.78
CA ARG A 398 2.69 3.44 -28.21
C ARG A 398 2.26 4.87 -28.50
N LEU A 399 3.02 5.53 -29.38
CA LEU A 399 2.81 6.94 -29.69
C LEU A 399 1.85 7.12 -30.86
N ARG A 400 1.04 8.17 -30.78
CA ARG A 400 0.28 8.69 -31.92
C ARG A 400 1.25 9.26 -32.96
N PRO A 401 0.88 9.33 -34.26
CA PRO A 401 1.74 9.87 -35.29
C PRO A 401 2.01 11.35 -35.04
N ARG A 402 3.28 11.75 -35.15
CA ARG A 402 3.74 13.13 -34.93
C ARG A 402 4.37 13.69 -36.19
N LEU A 403 4.33 15.00 -36.34
CA LEU A 403 4.98 15.65 -37.48
C LEU A 403 6.52 15.53 -37.36
N GLY A 404 7.20 15.31 -38.48
CA GLY A 404 8.66 15.18 -38.54
C GLY A 404 9.24 13.82 -38.12
N VAL A 405 8.38 12.81 -37.91
CA VAL A 405 8.83 11.45 -37.57
C VAL A 405 9.62 10.78 -38.69
N SER A 406 10.63 10.02 -38.32
CA SER A 406 11.42 9.15 -39.20
C SER A 406 12.07 8.03 -38.38
N THR A 407 12.73 7.07 -39.04
CA THR A 407 13.48 6.02 -38.34
C THR A 407 14.58 6.58 -37.41
N ALA A 408 15.21 7.69 -37.79
CA ALA A 408 16.22 8.36 -36.98
C ALA A 408 15.63 9.33 -35.93
N ASN A 409 14.35 9.71 -36.08
CA ASN A 409 13.63 10.59 -35.18
C ASN A 409 12.21 10.06 -34.89
N PRO A 410 12.07 8.97 -34.11
CA PRO A 410 10.78 8.32 -33.92
C PRO A 410 9.81 9.11 -33.02
N LEU A 411 10.30 10.09 -32.24
CA LEU A 411 9.51 10.86 -31.27
C LEU A 411 8.90 12.15 -31.84
N GLY A 412 9.19 12.46 -33.11
CA GLY A 412 8.74 13.68 -33.80
C GLY A 412 9.71 14.85 -33.66
N THR A 413 9.42 15.94 -34.35
CA THR A 413 10.30 17.13 -34.37
C THR A 413 9.71 18.25 -33.52
N PHE A 414 10.55 18.87 -32.69
CA PHE A 414 10.22 20.18 -32.12
C PHE A 414 10.38 21.26 -33.20
N TYR A 415 9.26 21.84 -33.60
CA TYR A 415 9.23 23.02 -34.46
C TYR A 415 9.34 24.29 -33.62
N ARG A 416 9.52 25.43 -34.28
CA ARG A 416 9.78 26.71 -33.64
C ARG A 416 8.69 27.70 -34.02
N ILE A 417 8.07 28.33 -33.02
CA ILE A 417 7.11 29.40 -33.26
C ILE A 417 7.83 30.51 -34.02
N ALA A 418 7.37 30.82 -35.24
CA ALA A 418 8.03 31.83 -36.05
C ALA A 418 7.78 33.22 -35.47
N ASN A 419 6.51 33.56 -35.21
CA ASN A 419 6.13 34.81 -34.57
C ASN A 419 4.89 34.64 -33.69
N THR A 420 4.86 35.41 -32.61
CA THR A 420 3.66 35.72 -31.84
C THR A 420 2.67 36.50 -32.71
N VAL A 421 1.37 36.22 -32.58
CA VAL A 421 0.33 36.87 -33.40
C VAL A 421 -0.35 37.97 -32.61
N TYR A 422 -0.38 39.17 -33.17
CA TYR A 422 -1.05 40.34 -32.61
C TYR A 422 -2.19 40.83 -33.52
N LEU A 423 -3.26 41.35 -32.94
CA LEU A 423 -4.30 42.09 -33.65
C LEU A 423 -4.07 43.60 -33.51
N ASP A 424 -4.09 44.26 -34.67
CA ASP A 424 -4.05 45.72 -34.77
C ASP A 424 -5.45 46.30 -34.47
N ALA A 425 -5.63 46.78 -33.24
CA ALA A 425 -6.82 47.47 -32.77
C ALA A 425 -6.40 48.55 -31.76
N PRO A 426 -7.24 49.57 -31.49
CA PRO A 426 -6.93 50.59 -30.48
C PRO A 426 -6.54 49.96 -29.14
N GLY A 427 -5.46 50.44 -28.54
CA GLY A 427 -5.01 49.97 -27.22
C GLY A 427 -5.86 50.49 -26.06
N PRO A 428 -5.57 50.05 -24.82
CA PRO A 428 -6.23 50.54 -23.61
C PRO A 428 -6.30 52.08 -23.55
N PRO A 429 -7.44 52.67 -23.16
CA PRO A 429 -8.56 52.04 -22.45
C PRO A 429 -9.60 51.33 -23.35
N ALA A 430 -9.35 51.17 -24.66
CA ALA A 430 -10.23 50.35 -25.49
C ALA A 430 -10.28 48.89 -25.01
N ALA A 431 -11.44 48.25 -25.18
CA ALA A 431 -11.60 46.84 -24.84
C ALA A 431 -10.82 45.94 -25.81
N ALA A 432 -10.39 44.79 -25.33
CA ALA A 432 -9.75 43.76 -26.14
C ALA A 432 -10.64 43.38 -27.34
N PRO A 433 -10.07 43.17 -28.53
CA PRO A 433 -10.82 42.79 -29.72
C PRO A 433 -11.46 41.39 -29.61
N SER A 434 -10.91 40.52 -28.76
CA SER A 434 -11.51 39.22 -28.41
C SER A 434 -11.02 38.74 -27.05
N GLN A 435 -11.68 37.71 -26.51
CA GLN A 435 -11.26 37.07 -25.24
C GLN A 435 -9.90 36.37 -25.33
N THR A 436 -9.57 35.83 -26.52
CA THR A 436 -8.31 35.12 -26.76
C THR A 436 -7.19 36.02 -27.26
N CYS A 437 -7.50 37.25 -27.69
CA CYS A 437 -6.53 38.28 -28.03
C CYS A 437 -6.63 39.43 -27.02
N SER A 438 -6.23 39.15 -25.78
CA SER A 438 -6.66 39.88 -24.59
C SER A 438 -5.57 40.67 -23.87
N VAL A 439 -4.30 40.46 -24.22
CA VAL A 439 -3.16 41.16 -23.64
C VAL A 439 -2.66 42.22 -24.62
N TYR A 440 -2.66 43.48 -24.22
CA TYR A 440 -2.13 44.57 -25.07
C TYR A 440 -0.63 44.75 -24.81
N ILE A 441 0.17 44.58 -25.87
CA ILE A 441 1.61 44.83 -25.87
C ILE A 441 1.86 46.16 -26.60
N PRO A 442 2.34 47.21 -25.89
CA PRO A 442 2.63 48.50 -26.49
C PRO A 442 3.58 48.39 -27.70
N GLY A 443 3.16 48.94 -28.84
CA GLY A 443 3.92 48.87 -30.09
C GLY A 443 3.69 47.61 -30.94
N SER A 444 3.06 46.57 -30.39
CA SER A 444 2.76 45.33 -31.12
C SER A 444 1.25 45.12 -31.36
N GLY A 445 0.39 45.48 -30.41
CA GLY A 445 -1.07 45.31 -30.50
C GLY A 445 -1.59 44.31 -29.47
N TRP A 446 -2.75 43.71 -29.73
CA TRP A 446 -3.39 42.73 -28.84
C TRP A 446 -2.89 41.32 -29.14
N GLU A 447 -2.09 40.73 -28.26
CA GLU A 447 -1.54 39.38 -28.38
C GLU A 447 -2.62 38.30 -28.31
N CYS A 448 -2.56 37.32 -29.20
CA CYS A 448 -3.47 36.19 -29.28
C CYS A 448 -2.89 34.90 -28.70
N PHE A 449 -3.64 34.26 -27.81
CA PHE A 449 -3.28 33.04 -27.09
C PHE A 449 -3.96 31.78 -27.64
N ASP A 450 -4.67 31.88 -28.76
CA ASP A 450 -5.33 30.77 -29.46
C ASP A 450 -4.74 30.50 -30.86
N ARG A 451 -3.63 31.16 -31.23
CA ARG A 451 -3.02 31.01 -32.55
C ARG A 451 -1.55 31.39 -32.56
N LEU A 452 -0.78 30.75 -33.44
CA LEU A 452 0.64 31.05 -33.63
C LEU A 452 0.98 31.12 -35.12
N GLN A 453 2.01 31.90 -35.46
CA GLN A 453 2.58 31.90 -36.81
C GLN A 453 3.70 30.86 -36.90
N TYR A 454 3.63 29.99 -37.91
CA TYR A 454 4.62 28.95 -38.16
C TYR A 454 5.56 29.33 -39.32
N SER A 455 6.70 28.63 -39.42
CA SER A 455 7.70 28.87 -40.46
C SER A 455 7.25 28.30 -41.80
N ALA A 456 7.62 28.96 -42.92
CA ALA A 456 7.35 28.40 -44.24
C ALA A 456 8.08 27.07 -44.51
N ALA A 457 9.09 26.73 -43.70
CA ALA A 457 9.81 25.46 -43.77
C ALA A 457 9.12 24.33 -42.98
N ASP A 458 8.17 24.65 -42.11
CA ASP A 458 7.46 23.63 -41.33
C ASP A 458 6.48 22.90 -42.27
N PRO A 459 6.42 21.56 -42.24
CA PRO A 459 5.57 20.78 -43.15
C PRO A 459 4.10 20.78 -42.70
N ILE A 460 3.58 21.96 -42.33
CA ILE A 460 2.19 22.18 -41.92
C ILE A 460 1.32 22.35 -43.14
N ALA A 461 0.25 21.56 -43.23
CA ALA A 461 -0.66 21.57 -44.36
C ALA A 461 -2.12 21.75 -43.91
N SER A 462 -2.87 22.59 -44.64
CA SER A 462 -4.32 22.70 -44.47
C SER A 462 -5.10 21.54 -45.12
N THR A 463 -4.40 20.52 -45.62
CA THR A 463 -4.95 19.38 -46.37
C THR A 463 -4.75 18.05 -45.67
N TRP A 464 -4.30 18.03 -44.41
CA TRP A 464 -4.20 16.78 -43.64
C TRP A 464 -5.57 16.11 -43.51
N LYS A 465 -5.59 14.79 -43.60
CA LYS A 465 -6.83 14.00 -43.70
C LYS A 465 -7.76 14.20 -42.50
N ASN A 466 -7.19 14.30 -41.30
CA ASN A 466 -7.93 14.48 -40.06
C ASN A 466 -7.90 15.93 -39.53
N LEU A 467 -7.43 16.90 -40.33
CA LEU A 467 -7.64 18.32 -40.04
C LEU A 467 -9.03 18.73 -40.54
N VAL A 468 -9.99 18.78 -39.62
CA VAL A 468 -11.38 19.10 -39.95
C VAL A 468 -11.85 20.37 -39.27
N PRO A 469 -11.98 21.49 -40.01
CA PRO A 469 -12.49 22.73 -39.45
C PRO A 469 -13.95 22.63 -39.00
N ALA A 470 -14.24 23.27 -37.86
CA ALA A 470 -15.61 23.49 -37.40
C ALA A 470 -16.34 24.54 -38.25
N ALA A 471 -17.67 24.55 -38.19
CA ALA A 471 -18.45 25.63 -38.80
C ALA A 471 -18.11 26.99 -38.19
N GLY A 472 -17.89 28.00 -39.03
CA GLY A 472 -17.49 29.34 -38.58
C GLY A 472 -16.03 29.47 -38.13
N ASN A 473 -15.16 28.51 -38.49
CA ASN A 473 -13.73 28.59 -38.19
C ASN A 473 -13.09 29.90 -38.72
N PRO A 474 -12.05 30.41 -38.05
CA PRO A 474 -11.43 31.69 -38.39
C PRO A 474 -10.69 31.70 -39.74
N CYS A 475 -10.43 30.53 -40.34
CA CYS A 475 -9.82 30.41 -41.65
C CYS A 475 -10.82 30.55 -42.81
N GLY A 476 -12.13 30.65 -42.53
CA GLY A 476 -13.18 30.70 -43.55
C GLY A 476 -13.31 29.41 -44.38
N GLN A 477 -12.78 28.29 -43.86
CA GLN A 477 -12.81 27.00 -44.55
C GLN A 477 -14.19 26.35 -44.40
N PRO A 478 -14.64 25.52 -45.37
CA PRO A 478 -15.87 24.76 -45.21
C PRO A 478 -15.83 23.86 -43.98
N ALA A 479 -16.95 23.76 -43.26
CA ALA A 479 -17.08 22.81 -42.16
C ALA A 479 -17.01 21.37 -42.68
N GLY A 480 -16.23 20.51 -42.03
CA GLY A 480 -16.20 19.08 -42.34
C GLY A 480 -16.96 18.22 -41.32
N ASN A 481 -16.56 16.96 -41.18
CA ASN A 481 -17.12 16.03 -40.20
C ASN A 481 -16.82 16.47 -38.76
N GLN A 482 -17.85 16.98 -38.06
CA GLN A 482 -17.70 17.51 -36.70
C GLN A 482 -17.31 16.45 -35.66
N ALA A 483 -17.45 15.15 -35.95
CA ALA A 483 -17.00 14.09 -35.05
C ALA A 483 -15.47 14.10 -34.82
N ILE A 484 -14.71 14.63 -35.78
CA ILE A 484 -13.24 14.73 -35.75
C ILE A 484 -12.74 16.19 -35.83
N ALA A 485 -13.58 17.17 -35.51
CA ALA A 485 -13.12 18.54 -35.37
C ALA A 485 -12.15 18.65 -34.17
N GLY A 486 -10.99 19.27 -34.36
CA GLY A 486 -9.96 19.38 -33.32
C GLY A 486 -9.20 18.07 -33.04
N ASP A 487 -9.16 17.14 -33.98
CA ASP A 487 -8.53 15.83 -33.76
C ASP A 487 -6.98 15.88 -33.74
N ILE A 488 -6.38 16.89 -34.37
CA ILE A 488 -4.92 17.14 -34.32
C ILE A 488 -4.59 17.98 -33.09
N GLU A 489 -3.53 17.62 -32.39
CA GLU A 489 -3.11 18.28 -31.16
C GLU A 489 -1.76 18.98 -31.31
N LEU A 490 -1.61 20.09 -30.58
CA LEU A 490 -0.42 20.91 -30.51
C LEU A 490 0.00 21.06 -29.05
N LEU A 491 1.22 20.67 -28.72
CA LEU A 491 1.85 20.98 -27.45
C LEU A 491 2.73 22.22 -27.64
N VAL A 492 2.57 23.22 -26.77
CA VAL A 492 3.40 24.42 -26.73
C VAL A 492 4.25 24.41 -25.48
N PHE A 493 5.56 24.63 -25.63
CA PHE A 493 6.51 24.64 -24.50
C PHE A 493 6.75 26.10 -24.06
N GLU A 494 6.11 26.47 -22.96
CA GLU A 494 5.96 27.83 -22.45
C GLU A 494 6.78 28.01 -21.18
N GLN A 495 8.10 28.04 -21.32
CA GLN A 495 9.03 28.08 -20.19
C GLN A 495 8.73 27.02 -19.11
N PHE A 496 8.03 27.38 -18.04
CA PHE A 496 7.62 26.52 -16.92
C PHE A 496 6.32 25.74 -17.15
N SER A 497 5.53 26.05 -18.20
CA SER A 497 4.28 25.34 -18.53
C SER A 497 4.34 24.63 -19.88
N THR A 498 3.48 23.65 -20.10
CA THR A 498 3.33 22.99 -21.41
C THR A 498 1.88 22.70 -21.73
N SER A 499 1.18 23.71 -22.25
CA SER A 499 -0.23 23.56 -22.63
C SER A 499 -0.38 22.64 -23.85
N LYS A 500 -1.44 21.83 -23.84
CA LYS A 500 -1.76 20.88 -24.91
C LYS A 500 -3.11 21.26 -25.50
N LEU A 501 -3.15 21.62 -26.77
CA LEU A 501 -4.28 22.30 -27.41
C LEU A 501 -4.71 21.55 -28.68
N ARG A 502 -5.93 21.78 -29.16
CA ARG A 502 -6.43 21.16 -30.41
C ARG A 502 -6.40 22.15 -31.56
N VAL A 503 -6.00 21.69 -32.74
CA VAL A 503 -5.95 22.51 -33.96
C VAL A 503 -7.35 22.68 -34.53
N SER A 504 -7.80 23.93 -34.67
CA SER A 504 -9.09 24.29 -35.27
C SER A 504 -9.00 24.36 -36.80
N CYS A 505 -8.06 25.14 -37.33
CA CYS A 505 -7.83 25.27 -38.77
C CYS A 505 -6.43 25.85 -39.06
N VAL A 506 -5.99 25.76 -40.31
CA VAL A 506 -4.70 26.29 -40.76
C VAL A 506 -4.93 27.29 -41.90
N ASP A 507 -4.49 28.54 -41.71
CA ASP A 507 -4.38 29.54 -42.78
C ASP A 507 -2.98 29.44 -43.39
N ALA A 508 -2.86 28.71 -44.50
CA ALA A 508 -1.59 28.50 -45.19
C ALA A 508 -1.02 29.78 -45.83
N THR A 509 -1.88 30.75 -46.16
CA THR A 509 -1.45 32.03 -46.77
C THR A 509 -0.76 32.90 -45.73
N LYS A 510 -1.36 33.03 -44.54
CA LYS A 510 -0.78 33.81 -43.43
C LYS A 510 0.22 33.01 -42.60
N ARG A 511 0.26 31.69 -42.81
CA ARG A 511 1.01 30.71 -42.02
C ARG A 511 0.61 30.74 -40.55
N ILE A 512 -0.69 30.73 -40.28
CA ILE A 512 -1.24 30.74 -38.93
C ILE A 512 -1.94 29.41 -38.66
N VAL A 513 -1.61 28.78 -37.53
CA VAL A 513 -2.40 27.69 -36.94
C VAL A 513 -3.34 28.31 -35.92
N TYR A 514 -4.64 28.10 -36.10
CA TYR A 514 -5.66 28.47 -35.11
C TYR A 514 -6.02 27.25 -34.28
N LEU A 515 -6.23 27.46 -32.99
CA LEU A 515 -6.56 26.44 -32.02
C LEU A 515 -8.02 26.57 -31.57
N THR A 516 -8.56 25.52 -30.97
CA THR A 516 -9.95 25.49 -30.49
C THR A 516 -10.16 26.24 -29.17
N GLY A 517 -9.08 26.53 -28.44
CA GLY A 517 -9.06 27.30 -27.21
C GLY A 517 -7.68 27.92 -26.96
N PRO A 518 -7.56 28.77 -25.92
CA PRO A 518 -6.32 29.46 -25.63
C PRO A 518 -5.36 28.60 -24.79
N THR A 519 -4.08 28.96 -24.86
CA THR A 519 -3.08 28.60 -23.83
C THR A 519 -3.23 29.48 -22.58
N GLY A 520 -2.31 29.37 -21.62
CA GLY A 520 -2.25 30.27 -20.46
C GLY A 520 -2.16 31.74 -20.88
N ILE A 521 -3.02 32.59 -20.31
CA ILE A 521 -3.07 34.03 -20.61
C ILE A 521 -2.55 34.79 -19.38
N SER A 522 -1.45 35.52 -19.55
CA SER A 522 -0.92 36.40 -18.50
C SER A 522 -0.46 37.74 -19.07
N GLN A 523 -1.04 38.83 -18.56
CA GLN A 523 -0.61 40.19 -18.91
C GLN A 523 0.78 40.52 -18.38
N ASN A 524 1.14 39.95 -17.22
CA ASN A 524 2.41 40.23 -16.55
C ASN A 524 3.55 39.35 -17.07
N ASN A 525 3.24 38.17 -17.60
CA ASN A 525 4.22 37.15 -17.99
C ASN A 525 4.09 36.76 -19.47
N ALA A 526 3.71 37.70 -20.35
CA ALA A 526 3.59 37.44 -21.79
C ALA A 526 4.93 37.01 -22.47
N SER A 527 6.07 37.20 -21.80
CA SER A 527 7.37 36.67 -22.23
C SER A 527 7.64 35.23 -21.82
N GLU A 528 6.77 34.63 -21.00
CA GLU A 528 6.98 33.31 -20.38
C GLU A 528 5.81 32.35 -20.63
N GLN A 529 4.60 32.88 -20.79
CA GLN A 529 3.39 32.15 -21.20
C GLN A 529 2.88 32.69 -22.53
N GLY A 530 2.33 31.81 -23.37
CA GLY A 530 1.85 32.16 -24.71
C GLY A 530 2.68 31.57 -25.84
N PHE A 531 2.41 32.04 -27.05
CA PHE A 531 3.12 31.61 -28.25
C PHE A 531 4.38 32.45 -28.49
N ILE A 532 5.38 32.21 -27.66
CA ILE A 532 6.64 32.97 -27.66
C ILE A 532 7.46 32.65 -28.91
N SER A 533 7.84 33.68 -29.67
CA SER A 533 8.70 33.50 -30.85
C SER A 533 10.01 32.79 -30.48
N GLY A 534 10.38 31.77 -31.26
CA GLY A 534 11.56 30.94 -31.02
C GLY A 534 11.33 29.75 -30.07
N ASN A 535 10.24 29.72 -29.29
CA ASN A 535 9.94 28.58 -28.43
C ASN A 535 9.47 27.36 -29.24
N ARG A 536 9.58 26.19 -28.60
CA ARG A 536 9.23 24.90 -29.21
C ARG A 536 7.73 24.67 -29.22
N TYR A 537 7.25 24.03 -30.27
CA TYR A 537 5.97 23.35 -30.29
C TYR A 537 6.09 21.99 -30.99
N LEU A 538 5.15 21.09 -30.70
CA LEU A 538 5.07 19.76 -31.30
C LEU A 538 3.63 19.46 -31.73
N LEU A 539 3.49 18.84 -32.91
CA LEU A 539 2.19 18.42 -33.45
C LEU A 539 2.06 16.89 -33.40
N GLU A 540 0.93 16.44 -32.85
CA GLU A 540 0.59 15.03 -32.61
C GLU A 540 -0.78 14.69 -33.21
N ASN A 541 -0.97 13.39 -33.46
CA ASN A 541 -2.16 12.81 -34.07
C ASN A 541 -2.42 13.30 -35.51
N VAL A 542 -1.37 13.50 -36.31
CA VAL A 542 -1.49 13.82 -37.75
C VAL A 542 -1.54 12.51 -38.54
N GLU A 543 -2.68 12.15 -39.11
CA GLU A 543 -2.85 10.84 -39.80
C GLU A 543 -1.82 10.64 -40.92
N ASP A 544 -1.57 11.68 -41.72
CA ASP A 544 -0.60 11.65 -42.83
C ASP A 544 0.84 11.37 -42.36
N ALA A 545 1.14 11.51 -41.06
CA ALA A 545 2.44 11.19 -40.47
C ALA A 545 2.53 9.77 -39.91
N LEU A 546 1.47 8.95 -40.01
CA LEU A 546 1.47 7.54 -39.60
C LEU A 546 2.33 6.69 -40.54
N THR A 547 3.62 6.60 -40.23
CA THR A 547 4.62 6.01 -41.13
C THR A 547 5.63 5.09 -40.44
N GLN A 548 5.77 5.17 -39.12
CA GLN A 548 6.79 4.42 -38.39
C GLN A 548 6.17 3.24 -37.62
N PRO A 549 6.85 2.07 -37.57
CA PRO A 549 6.50 0.99 -36.65
C PRO A 549 6.41 1.48 -35.20
N GLY A 550 5.50 0.89 -34.42
CA GLY A 550 5.15 1.28 -33.06
C GLY A 550 4.13 2.42 -32.96
N GLN A 551 3.70 3.02 -34.08
CA GLN A 551 2.67 4.06 -34.08
C GLN A 551 1.25 3.51 -34.26
N TRP A 552 0.26 4.26 -33.80
CA TRP A 552 -1.16 3.93 -33.99
C TRP A 552 -1.99 5.18 -34.30
N PHE A 553 -3.13 4.99 -34.95
CA PHE A 553 -4.09 6.04 -35.25
C PHE A 553 -5.52 5.52 -35.07
N LEU A 554 -6.37 6.31 -34.40
CA LEU A 554 -7.79 6.03 -34.22
C LEU A 554 -8.61 6.87 -35.19
N ASP A 555 -9.14 6.23 -36.23
CA ASP A 555 -10.07 6.86 -37.16
C ASP A 555 -11.48 6.85 -36.57
N ARG A 556 -11.96 8.05 -36.20
CA ARG A 556 -13.31 8.30 -35.67
C ARG A 556 -14.24 8.94 -36.70
N SER A 557 -13.81 9.04 -37.96
CA SER A 557 -14.59 9.69 -39.02
C SER A 557 -15.88 8.92 -39.36
N ALA A 558 -15.92 7.62 -39.09
CA ALA A 558 -17.09 6.76 -39.27
C ALA A 558 -17.27 5.82 -38.07
N THR A 559 -18.50 5.34 -37.87
CA THR A 559 -18.82 4.32 -36.85
C THR A 559 -19.09 2.95 -37.51
N PRO A 560 -18.60 1.84 -36.92
CA PRO A 560 -17.71 1.76 -35.75
C PRO A 560 -16.33 2.37 -36.02
N TRP A 561 -15.69 2.91 -34.98
CA TRP A 561 -14.34 3.48 -35.10
C TRP A 561 -13.33 2.41 -35.52
N THR A 562 -12.32 2.82 -36.30
CA THR A 562 -11.28 1.93 -36.78
C THR A 562 -9.94 2.30 -36.16
N LEU A 563 -9.33 1.37 -35.44
CA LEU A 563 -7.99 1.51 -34.89
C LEU A 563 -6.98 0.91 -35.86
N THR A 564 -5.98 1.69 -36.25
CA THR A 564 -4.86 1.25 -37.08
C THR A 564 -3.58 1.21 -36.25
N TYR A 565 -2.83 0.11 -36.29
CA TYR A 565 -1.53 -0.05 -35.63
C TYR A 565 -0.46 -0.46 -36.63
N LEU A 566 0.67 0.24 -36.63
CA LEU A 566 1.87 -0.16 -37.36
C LEU A 566 2.75 -0.99 -36.42
N ALA A 567 2.68 -2.31 -36.53
CA ALA A 567 3.43 -3.22 -35.66
C ALA A 567 4.96 -3.06 -35.82
N ASN A 568 5.72 -3.19 -34.72
CA ASN A 568 7.17 -3.35 -34.82
C ASN A 568 7.53 -4.71 -35.43
N PRO A 569 8.75 -4.88 -35.95
CA PRO A 569 9.23 -6.19 -36.40
C PRO A 569 9.03 -7.26 -35.32
N GLY A 570 8.31 -8.34 -35.67
CA GLY A 570 8.04 -9.46 -34.77
C GLY A 570 6.78 -9.32 -33.91
N GLU A 571 6.09 -8.18 -33.95
CA GLU A 571 4.83 -8.01 -33.22
C GLU A 571 3.62 -8.52 -34.01
N ASP A 572 2.80 -9.31 -33.34
CA ASP A 572 1.46 -9.69 -33.77
C ASP A 572 0.45 -9.23 -32.70
N PRO A 573 -0.45 -8.27 -33.00
CA PRO A 573 -1.48 -7.79 -32.07
C PRO A 573 -2.48 -8.84 -31.60
N ASN A 574 -2.69 -9.93 -32.34
CA ASN A 574 -3.55 -11.04 -31.91
C ASN A 574 -2.82 -12.00 -30.96
N ALA A 575 -1.50 -12.13 -31.08
CA ALA A 575 -0.68 -12.90 -30.14
C ALA A 575 -0.31 -12.10 -28.88
N GLY A 576 -0.19 -10.78 -29.00
CA GLY A 576 0.11 -9.87 -27.90
C GLY A 576 -1.12 -9.38 -27.13
N VAL A 577 -0.87 -8.45 -26.22
CA VAL A 577 -1.87 -7.74 -25.43
C VAL A 577 -1.84 -6.27 -25.82
N VAL A 578 -2.87 -5.84 -26.56
CA VAL A 578 -3.10 -4.42 -26.88
C VAL A 578 -4.19 -3.88 -25.97
N VAL A 579 -3.89 -2.87 -25.16
CA VAL A 579 -4.84 -2.25 -24.23
C VAL A 579 -5.07 -0.79 -24.62
N ILE A 580 -6.35 -0.41 -24.64
CA ILE A 580 -6.78 0.99 -24.77
C ILE A 580 -7.44 1.42 -23.45
N PRO A 581 -7.06 2.58 -22.86
CA PRO A 581 -7.69 3.09 -21.65
C PRO A 581 -9.17 3.41 -21.86
N GLN A 582 -10.01 3.17 -20.85
CA GLN A 582 -11.46 3.42 -20.92
C GLN A 582 -12.02 4.16 -19.70
N LEU A 583 -11.36 4.10 -18.54
CA LEU A 583 -11.80 4.76 -17.30
C LEU A 583 -10.83 5.87 -16.88
N ALA A 584 -11.35 7.06 -16.56
CA ALA A 584 -10.52 8.18 -16.12
C ALA A 584 -9.88 7.97 -14.73
N GLN A 585 -10.55 7.22 -13.85
CA GLN A 585 -10.03 6.85 -12.53
C GLN A 585 -10.34 5.37 -12.27
N LEU A 586 -9.40 4.63 -11.69
CA LEU A 586 -9.58 3.22 -11.36
C LEU A 586 -10.17 3.06 -9.96
N LEU A 587 -9.63 3.82 -9.01
CA LEU A 587 -10.07 3.82 -7.62
C LEU A 587 -10.21 5.25 -7.12
N VAL A 588 -11.38 5.56 -6.57
CA VAL A 588 -11.63 6.83 -5.87
C VAL A 588 -12.17 6.53 -4.49
N ALA A 589 -11.52 7.08 -3.46
CA ALA A 589 -11.93 6.98 -2.08
C ALA A 589 -12.25 8.36 -1.53
N SER A 590 -13.49 8.57 -1.11
CA SER A 590 -13.96 9.84 -0.56
C SER A 590 -14.39 9.68 0.90
N ASN A 591 -13.83 10.51 1.79
CA ASN A 591 -14.09 10.45 3.23
C ASN A 591 -13.73 9.09 3.87
N LEU A 592 -12.71 8.41 3.34
CA LEU A 592 -12.27 7.10 3.80
C LEU A 592 -11.30 7.21 4.98
N GLN A 593 -11.40 6.29 5.95
CA GLN A 593 -10.51 6.26 7.10
C GLN A 593 -10.02 4.86 7.49
N TYR A 594 -8.77 4.78 7.97
CA TYR A 594 -8.16 3.57 8.54
C TYR A 594 -8.15 2.36 7.57
N VAL A 595 -7.76 2.62 6.32
CA VAL A 595 -7.68 1.60 5.27
C VAL A 595 -6.28 1.54 4.68
N THR A 596 -5.80 0.31 4.49
CA THR A 596 -4.53 0.01 3.82
C THR A 596 -4.78 -0.64 2.46
N PHE A 597 -4.12 -0.15 1.42
CA PHE A 597 -4.02 -0.76 0.10
C PHE A 597 -2.59 -1.26 -0.08
N GLN A 598 -2.41 -2.56 -0.25
CA GLN A 598 -1.09 -3.19 -0.21
C GLN A 598 -0.81 -4.13 -1.39
N GLY A 599 0.30 -3.94 -2.09
CA GLY A 599 0.73 -4.90 -3.13
C GLY A 599 -0.15 -4.95 -4.38
N LEU A 600 -0.97 -3.91 -4.62
CA LEU A 600 -1.89 -3.84 -5.75
C LEU A 600 -1.28 -3.03 -6.91
N THR A 601 -1.52 -3.46 -8.14
CA THR A 601 -1.11 -2.73 -9.34
C THR A 601 -2.30 -2.04 -10.01
N PHE A 602 -2.11 -0.79 -10.46
CA PHE A 602 -3.11 0.03 -11.15
C PHE A 602 -2.55 0.53 -12.49
N GLU A 603 -3.28 0.30 -13.59
CA GLU A 603 -2.81 0.63 -14.95
C GLU A 603 -3.93 1.17 -15.86
N HIS A 604 -3.55 1.93 -16.89
CA HIS A 604 -4.43 2.29 -18.01
C HIS A 604 -5.64 3.18 -17.66
N ASP A 605 -5.45 4.24 -16.86
CA ASP A 605 -6.45 5.31 -16.77
C ASP A 605 -6.55 6.10 -18.09
N ASN A 606 -7.69 6.75 -18.31
CA ASN A 606 -8.05 7.44 -19.52
C ASN A 606 -8.22 8.93 -19.30
N TYR A 607 -7.18 9.69 -19.61
CA TYR A 607 -7.26 11.14 -19.77
C TYR A 607 -7.29 11.46 -21.26
N THR A 608 -8.33 12.16 -21.69
CA THR A 608 -8.47 12.70 -23.04
C THR A 608 -8.54 14.20 -22.98
N LEU A 609 -7.91 14.86 -23.94
CA LEU A 609 -7.82 16.30 -23.96
C LEU A 609 -9.21 16.94 -24.15
N PRO A 610 -9.61 17.94 -23.35
CA PRO A 610 -10.86 18.68 -23.58
C PRO A 610 -10.91 19.31 -24.97
N PHE A 611 -12.11 19.62 -25.49
CA PHE A 611 -12.26 20.22 -26.82
C PHE A 611 -11.51 21.56 -26.94
N THR A 612 -11.49 22.36 -25.88
CA THR A 612 -10.76 23.64 -25.82
C THR A 612 -9.25 23.47 -25.57
N GLY A 613 -8.77 22.24 -25.37
CA GLY A 613 -7.42 21.96 -24.90
C GLY A 613 -7.30 21.95 -23.37
N HIS A 614 -6.07 21.74 -22.92
CA HIS A 614 -5.62 21.75 -21.53
C HIS A 614 -4.58 22.86 -21.35
N ILE A 615 -4.88 23.79 -20.46
CA ILE A 615 -3.96 24.84 -20.05
C ILE A 615 -3.12 24.26 -18.92
N SER A 616 -1.80 24.19 -19.12
CA SER A 616 -0.89 23.65 -18.12
C SER A 616 -0.77 24.61 -16.94
N SER A 617 -0.79 24.05 -15.74
CA SER A 617 -0.64 24.77 -14.48
C SER A 617 0.07 23.86 -13.46
N GLU A 618 0.63 24.45 -12.42
CA GLU A 618 1.33 23.68 -11.40
C GLU A 618 0.43 22.59 -10.80
N LEU A 619 0.99 21.40 -10.60
CA LEU A 619 0.31 20.18 -10.10
C LEU A 619 -0.80 19.62 -11.01
N GLU A 620 -1.11 20.27 -12.12
CA GLU A 620 -2.10 19.86 -13.10
C GLU A 620 -3.44 19.40 -12.45
N PRO A 621 -4.08 20.25 -11.62
CA PRO A 621 -5.17 19.85 -10.72
C PRO A 621 -6.38 19.25 -11.45
N GLU A 622 -6.66 19.69 -12.68
CA GLU A 622 -7.77 19.19 -13.51
C GLU A 622 -7.47 17.88 -14.24
N ILE A 623 -6.24 17.35 -14.15
CA ILE A 623 -5.91 16.00 -14.64
C ILE A 623 -6.12 15.01 -13.48
N PRO A 624 -7.11 14.10 -13.57
CA PRO A 624 -7.42 13.17 -12.50
C PRO A 624 -6.30 12.15 -12.29
N ALA A 625 -6.23 11.61 -11.07
CA ALA A 625 -5.34 10.50 -10.74
C ALA A 625 -6.00 9.14 -10.98
N ALA A 626 -5.22 8.15 -11.42
CA ALA A 626 -5.65 6.76 -11.52
C ALA A 626 -6.13 6.21 -10.16
N VAL A 627 -5.45 6.59 -9.08
CA VAL A 627 -5.81 6.30 -7.68
C VAL A 627 -5.99 7.60 -6.90
N SER A 628 -7.21 7.87 -6.41
CA SER A 628 -7.55 9.15 -5.79
C SER A 628 -8.10 8.98 -4.37
N PHE A 629 -7.45 9.62 -3.40
CA PHE A 629 -7.91 9.72 -2.02
C PHE A 629 -8.38 11.16 -1.75
N GLN A 630 -9.69 11.37 -1.78
CA GLN A 630 -10.34 12.66 -1.57
C GLN A 630 -10.86 12.73 -0.12
N ASN A 631 -10.59 13.83 0.59
CA ASN A 631 -11.08 14.07 1.96
C ASN A 631 -10.80 12.90 2.93
N SER A 632 -9.71 12.16 2.73
CA SER A 632 -9.45 10.88 3.40
C SER A 632 -8.26 11.00 4.36
N GLN A 633 -8.30 10.22 5.44
CA GLN A 633 -7.30 10.26 6.52
C GLN A 633 -6.92 8.87 7.02
N HIS A 634 -5.74 8.71 7.59
CA HIS A 634 -5.23 7.40 8.04
C HIS A 634 -5.24 6.34 6.93
N ILE A 635 -4.98 6.77 5.69
CA ILE A 635 -4.83 5.89 4.53
C ILE A 635 -3.39 5.47 4.40
N THR A 636 -3.15 4.18 4.14
CA THR A 636 -1.82 3.67 3.78
C THR A 636 -1.87 3.05 2.40
N PHE A 637 -1.07 3.57 1.46
CA PHE A 637 -0.77 2.93 0.19
C PHE A 637 0.64 2.35 0.28
N ASP A 638 0.76 1.02 0.31
CA ASP A 638 2.02 0.32 0.58
C ASP A 638 2.34 -0.69 -0.52
N SER A 639 3.58 -0.73 -0.99
CA SER A 639 4.04 -1.78 -1.90
C SER A 639 3.22 -1.87 -3.19
N GLY A 640 2.51 -0.80 -3.57
CA GLY A 640 1.68 -0.75 -4.74
C GLY A 640 2.46 -0.35 -5.99
N THR A 641 1.89 -0.63 -7.15
CA THR A 641 2.42 -0.17 -8.43
C THR A 641 1.36 0.67 -9.15
N VAL A 642 1.73 1.85 -9.61
CA VAL A 642 0.89 2.65 -10.52
C VAL A 642 1.71 2.90 -11.78
N THR A 643 1.19 2.47 -12.93
CA THR A 643 1.95 2.57 -14.17
C THR A 643 1.07 2.70 -15.40
N GLN A 644 1.66 3.05 -16.54
CA GLN A 644 0.99 3.12 -17.83
C GLN A 644 -0.22 4.07 -17.78
N THR A 645 -0.03 5.23 -17.13
CA THR A 645 -1.12 6.17 -16.91
C THR A 645 -1.25 7.19 -18.03
N SER A 646 -2.46 7.64 -18.32
CA SER A 646 -2.68 8.79 -19.20
C SER A 646 -2.55 10.11 -18.44
N GLY A 647 -3.03 10.14 -17.19
CA GLY A 647 -3.00 11.28 -16.28
C GLY A 647 -2.07 11.09 -15.08
N THR A 648 -2.50 11.60 -13.92
CA THR A 648 -1.75 11.54 -12.65
C THR A 648 -1.75 10.12 -12.09
N GLY A 649 -0.68 9.72 -11.40
CA GLY A 649 -0.57 8.40 -10.80
C GLY A 649 -1.49 8.24 -9.58
N LEU A 650 -1.11 8.86 -8.47
CA LEU A 650 -1.86 8.83 -7.21
C LEU A 650 -2.02 10.24 -6.64
N GLU A 651 -3.14 10.49 -5.96
CA GLU A 651 -3.35 11.74 -5.24
C GLU A 651 -3.98 11.59 -3.85
N MET A 652 -3.69 12.56 -2.99
CA MET A 652 -4.31 12.77 -1.69
C MET A 652 -4.73 14.24 -1.57
N ILE A 653 -6.01 14.55 -1.80
CA ILE A 653 -6.48 15.93 -2.00
C ILE A 653 -7.70 16.27 -1.15
N PRO A 654 -7.86 17.54 -0.73
CA PRO A 654 -9.14 18.03 -0.26
C PRO A 654 -10.06 18.37 -1.44
N CYS A 655 -11.35 18.18 -1.25
CA CYS A 655 -12.43 18.58 -2.13
C CYS A 655 -13.35 19.49 -1.30
N LEU A 656 -13.12 20.79 -1.36
CA LEU A 656 -13.72 21.78 -0.47
C LEU A 656 -14.99 22.40 -1.05
N ASN A 657 -14.94 22.82 -2.32
CA ASN A 657 -16.00 23.57 -2.99
C ASN A 657 -15.77 23.59 -4.52
N ALA A 658 -16.44 24.52 -5.23
CA ALA A 658 -16.35 24.66 -6.68
C ALA A 658 -14.98 25.08 -7.23
N ASN A 659 -14.05 25.54 -6.39
CA ASN A 659 -12.65 25.81 -6.76
C ASN A 659 -11.76 24.56 -6.66
N SER A 660 -12.27 23.47 -6.07
CA SER A 660 -11.57 22.19 -6.08
C SER A 660 -11.70 21.51 -7.45
N PRO A 661 -10.85 20.50 -7.76
CA PRO A 661 -10.88 19.85 -9.06
C PRO A 661 -12.28 19.39 -9.47
N SER A 662 -12.63 19.58 -10.74
CA SER A 662 -14.00 19.34 -11.24
C SER A 662 -14.49 17.90 -11.12
N TYR A 663 -13.58 16.93 -10.97
CA TYR A 663 -13.87 15.51 -10.74
C TYR A 663 -14.01 15.11 -9.26
N CYS A 664 -13.92 16.06 -8.32
CA CYS A 664 -14.20 15.81 -6.91
C CYS A 664 -15.61 15.22 -6.73
N VAL A 665 -15.70 14.06 -6.06
CA VAL A 665 -16.96 13.31 -5.97
C VAL A 665 -17.90 13.86 -4.89
N ALA A 666 -17.34 14.57 -3.90
CA ALA A 666 -18.08 15.27 -2.86
C ALA A 666 -17.28 16.47 -2.35
N ALA A 667 -17.93 17.63 -2.27
CA ALA A 667 -17.36 18.82 -1.65
C ALA A 667 -17.70 18.86 -0.15
N ASP A 668 -16.69 19.10 0.68
CA ASP A 668 -16.82 19.34 2.12
C ASP A 668 -15.85 20.47 2.54
N PRO A 669 -16.36 21.66 2.90
CA PRO A 669 -15.52 22.76 3.41
C PRO A 669 -14.71 22.41 4.66
N LYS A 670 -15.09 21.34 5.37
CA LYS A 670 -14.42 20.80 6.56
C LYS A 670 -13.72 19.48 6.27
N ALA A 671 -13.39 19.20 5.01
CA ALA A 671 -12.60 18.04 4.63
C ALA A 671 -11.37 17.93 5.52
N VAL A 672 -10.96 16.71 5.85
CA VAL A 672 -9.74 16.44 6.59
C VAL A 672 -8.89 15.50 5.78
N VAL A 673 -7.64 15.90 5.51
CA VAL A 673 -6.66 15.09 4.79
C VAL A 673 -5.43 14.97 5.67
N THR A 674 -5.35 13.89 6.46
CA THR A 674 -4.29 13.80 7.46
C THR A 674 -3.81 12.40 7.76
N ASN A 675 -2.57 12.28 8.24
CA ASN A 675 -1.95 11.02 8.69
C ASN A 675 -1.98 9.94 7.60
N ASN A 676 -1.81 10.36 6.34
CA ASN A 676 -1.78 9.46 5.20
C ASN A 676 -0.34 9.05 4.88
N ILE A 677 -0.16 7.85 4.33
CA ILE A 677 1.15 7.29 4.04
C ILE A 677 1.15 6.70 2.63
N VAL A 678 2.13 7.11 1.82
CA VAL A 678 2.49 6.43 0.56
C VAL A 678 3.89 5.86 0.73
N GLN A 679 4.01 4.54 0.70
CA GLN A 679 5.28 3.89 0.99
C GLN A 679 5.61 2.66 0.16
N ASN A 680 6.92 2.38 0.05
CA ASN A 680 7.46 1.17 -0.58
C ASN A 680 6.90 0.90 -1.99
N SER A 681 6.43 1.91 -2.71
CA SER A 681 5.64 1.75 -3.93
C SER A 681 6.42 2.18 -5.18
N ALA A 682 5.95 1.72 -6.35
CA ALA A 682 6.51 2.07 -7.65
C ALA A 682 5.52 2.86 -8.50
N PHE A 683 5.97 4.00 -9.02
CA PHE A 683 5.25 4.85 -9.96
C PHE A 683 6.10 4.96 -11.21
N TYR A 684 5.66 4.43 -12.34
CA TYR A 684 6.44 4.52 -13.57
C TYR A 684 5.62 4.57 -14.85
N ASP A 685 6.12 5.21 -15.91
CA ASP A 685 5.36 5.51 -17.14
C ASP A 685 4.08 6.30 -16.81
N ILE A 686 4.28 7.47 -16.19
CA ILE A 686 3.21 8.33 -15.70
C ILE A 686 2.95 9.48 -16.67
N GLY A 687 1.69 9.65 -17.07
CA GLY A 687 1.27 10.68 -18.02
C GLY A 687 1.44 12.12 -17.52
N ALA A 688 1.07 12.39 -16.28
CA ALA A 688 1.22 13.72 -15.65
C ALA A 688 2.03 13.61 -14.35
N VAL A 689 1.45 13.97 -13.20
CA VAL A 689 2.13 13.98 -11.90
C VAL A 689 2.25 12.56 -11.36
N GLY A 690 3.41 12.18 -10.80
CA GLY A 690 3.59 10.87 -10.16
C GLY A 690 2.72 10.70 -8.92
N ILE A 691 2.96 11.53 -7.91
CA ILE A 691 2.20 11.59 -6.66
C ILE A 691 1.82 13.05 -6.37
N ARG A 692 0.53 13.34 -6.21
CA ARG A 692 0.00 14.67 -5.86
C ARG A 692 -0.52 14.72 -4.43
N ILE A 693 -0.02 15.65 -3.62
CA ILE A 693 -0.46 15.89 -2.24
C ILE A 693 -1.09 17.29 -2.14
N GLY A 694 -2.41 17.36 -2.07
CA GLY A 694 -3.14 18.62 -1.99
C GLY A 694 -3.35 19.29 -3.35
N ASN A 695 -4.03 20.43 -3.30
CA ASN A 695 -4.33 21.26 -4.46
C ASN A 695 -3.56 22.58 -4.39
N PRO A 696 -3.38 23.28 -5.53
CA PRO A 696 -3.04 24.70 -5.51
C PRO A 696 -3.97 25.50 -4.60
N TYR A 697 -3.51 26.68 -4.15
CA TYR A 697 -4.23 27.53 -3.19
C TYR A 697 -5.70 27.75 -3.55
N GLN A 698 -6.56 27.50 -2.57
CA GLN A 698 -7.98 27.82 -2.61
C GLN A 698 -8.30 28.80 -1.48
N PRO A 699 -9.16 29.81 -1.70
CA PRO A 699 -9.58 30.74 -0.64
C PRO A 699 -10.23 30.10 0.59
N ALA A 700 -10.65 28.82 0.50
CA ALA A 700 -11.24 28.07 1.60
C ALA A 700 -10.24 27.20 2.39
N ASP A 701 -8.98 27.18 1.97
CA ASP A 701 -7.93 26.44 2.66
C ASP A 701 -7.72 26.97 4.10
N ASN A 702 -7.40 26.08 5.02
CA ASN A 702 -6.94 26.35 6.37
C ASN A 702 -6.17 25.14 6.90
N ASP A 703 -5.48 25.30 8.04
CA ASP A 703 -4.63 24.26 8.62
C ASP A 703 -5.34 22.90 8.83
N SER A 704 -6.66 22.88 9.04
CA SER A 704 -7.37 21.62 9.28
C SER A 704 -7.76 20.84 8.01
N ASN A 705 -7.82 21.51 6.86
CA ASN A 705 -8.35 20.92 5.63
C ASN A 705 -7.32 20.73 4.51
N VAL A 706 -6.17 21.39 4.58
CA VAL A 706 -5.03 21.07 3.72
C VAL A 706 -4.38 19.74 4.18
N PRO A 707 -3.71 19.00 3.27
CA PRO A 707 -2.95 17.83 3.66
C PRO A 707 -1.91 18.13 4.74
N GLN A 708 -1.99 17.37 5.83
CA GLN A 708 -1.07 17.50 6.97
C GLN A 708 -0.68 16.16 7.58
N PHE A 709 0.56 16.05 8.07
CA PHE A 709 1.11 14.80 8.60
C PHE A 709 1.10 13.66 7.56
N THR A 710 1.20 13.99 6.27
CA THR A 710 1.33 13.01 5.20
C THR A 710 2.79 12.60 5.07
N THR A 711 3.05 11.29 4.94
CA THR A 711 4.40 10.76 4.72
C THR A 711 4.48 10.06 3.37
N VAL A 712 5.33 10.55 2.48
CA VAL A 712 5.68 9.89 1.22
C VAL A 712 7.11 9.37 1.34
N ARG A 713 7.26 8.05 1.48
CA ARG A 713 8.57 7.47 1.78
C ARG A 713 8.93 6.17 1.06
N ASN A 714 10.21 5.98 0.78
CA ASN A 714 10.70 4.72 0.24
C ASN A 714 10.06 4.31 -1.11
N ASN A 715 9.60 5.29 -1.90
CA ASN A 715 8.97 5.06 -3.21
C ASN A 715 9.97 5.30 -4.34
N VAL A 716 9.74 4.63 -5.47
CA VAL A 716 10.40 4.94 -6.75
C VAL A 716 9.40 5.64 -7.67
N VAL A 717 9.77 6.78 -8.23
CA VAL A 717 9.01 7.52 -9.23
C VAL A 717 9.90 7.72 -10.45
N GLU A 718 9.66 6.94 -11.52
CA GLU A 718 10.44 6.94 -12.76
C GLU A 718 9.56 7.37 -13.94
N GLY A 719 10.05 8.23 -14.84
CA GLY A 719 9.39 8.39 -16.12
C GLY A 719 8.01 9.04 -16.03
N TYR A 720 7.94 10.24 -15.45
CA TYR A 720 6.72 11.06 -15.33
C TYR A 720 6.70 12.21 -16.35
N GLY A 721 5.54 12.87 -16.47
CA GLY A 721 5.30 13.91 -17.48
C GLY A 721 5.23 13.37 -18.92
N ARG A 722 4.88 12.08 -19.10
CA ARG A 722 4.89 11.43 -20.42
C ARG A 722 3.82 11.94 -21.38
N THR A 723 2.76 12.55 -20.86
CA THR A 723 1.69 13.26 -21.59
C THR A 723 1.86 14.78 -21.46
N ILE A 724 2.10 15.27 -20.23
CA ILE A 724 2.26 16.69 -19.88
C ILE A 724 3.65 16.92 -19.27
N PRO A 725 4.65 17.41 -20.05
CA PRO A 725 6.03 17.53 -19.60
C PRO A 725 6.28 18.44 -18.38
N ALA A 726 5.41 19.41 -18.13
CA ALA A 726 5.52 20.34 -16.99
C ALA A 726 5.21 19.68 -15.63
N ALA A 727 4.72 18.43 -15.62
CA ALA A 727 4.30 17.75 -14.40
C ALA A 727 5.48 17.30 -13.51
N PHE A 728 5.24 17.23 -12.20
CA PHE A 728 6.25 16.88 -11.20
C PHE A 728 6.25 15.39 -10.85
N GLY A 729 7.36 14.90 -10.30
CA GLY A 729 7.44 13.53 -9.78
C GLY A 729 6.56 13.37 -8.55
N ILE A 730 6.87 14.15 -7.51
CA ILE A 730 6.08 14.29 -6.28
C ILE A 730 5.77 15.78 -6.12
N GLY A 731 4.49 16.14 -6.24
CA GLY A 731 4.02 17.52 -6.13
C GLY A 731 3.14 17.72 -4.91
N GLN A 732 3.37 18.79 -4.16
CA GLN A 732 2.49 19.25 -3.08
C GLN A 732 1.86 20.59 -3.45
N GLY A 733 0.56 20.72 -3.22
CA GLY A 733 -0.17 21.98 -3.19
C GLY A 733 0.01 22.75 -1.88
N MET A 734 -1.06 23.42 -1.44
CA MET A 734 -1.19 23.88 -0.07
C MET A 734 -1.14 22.68 0.90
N GLY A 735 -0.29 22.74 1.92
CA GLY A 735 -0.13 21.68 2.93
C GLY A 735 1.01 21.94 3.91
N HIS A 736 0.92 21.38 5.11
CA HIS A 736 1.93 21.59 6.16
C HIS A 736 2.25 20.32 6.96
N ASP A 737 3.38 20.31 7.65
CA ASP A 737 3.83 19.18 8.47
C ASP A 737 3.93 17.85 7.68
N ASN A 738 4.22 17.91 6.37
CA ASN A 738 4.39 16.72 5.53
C ASN A 738 5.86 16.29 5.43
N LEU A 739 6.09 14.99 5.24
CA LEU A 739 7.41 14.37 5.15
C LEU A 739 7.58 13.63 3.83
N TYR A 740 8.61 14.01 3.07
CA TYR A 740 9.03 13.36 1.83
C TYR A 740 10.42 12.77 2.05
N THR A 741 10.53 11.45 2.21
CA THR A 741 11.81 10.86 2.61
C THR A 741 12.20 9.52 2.00
N HIS A 742 13.49 9.34 1.72
CA HIS A 742 14.01 8.08 1.18
C HIS A 742 13.36 7.69 -0.17
N ASN A 743 12.99 8.64 -1.02
CA ASN A 743 12.44 8.33 -2.35
C ASN A 743 13.53 8.40 -3.41
N ASP A 744 13.42 7.55 -4.44
CA ASP A 744 14.16 7.65 -5.69
C ASP A 744 13.23 8.30 -6.73
N VAL A 745 13.54 9.51 -7.20
CA VAL A 745 12.70 10.23 -8.17
C VAL A 745 13.55 10.68 -9.36
N TYR A 746 13.34 10.07 -10.51
CA TYR A 746 14.20 10.26 -11.67
C TYR A 746 13.48 10.10 -13.01
N ASP A 747 14.19 10.40 -14.09
CA ASP A 747 13.67 10.29 -15.47
C ASP A 747 12.41 11.16 -15.70
N GLY A 748 12.39 12.32 -15.06
CA GLY A 748 11.34 13.32 -15.18
C GLY A 748 11.64 14.42 -16.18
N TYR A 749 10.61 15.02 -16.77
CA TYR A 749 10.75 16.21 -17.60
C TYR A 749 10.65 17.53 -16.84
N HIS A 750 10.35 17.49 -15.54
CA HIS A 750 10.36 18.66 -14.65
C HIS A 750 10.88 18.28 -13.24
N CYS A 751 10.66 19.15 -12.24
CA CYS A 751 10.99 18.97 -10.82
C CYS A 751 10.70 17.55 -10.30
N ALA A 752 11.59 17.04 -9.44
CA ALA A 752 11.39 15.75 -8.79
C ALA A 752 10.44 15.88 -7.59
N ILE A 753 10.74 16.80 -6.66
CA ILE A 753 9.89 17.05 -5.48
C ILE A 753 9.65 18.55 -5.38
N SER A 754 8.39 18.98 -5.41
CA SER A 754 8.03 20.41 -5.34
C SER A 754 6.89 20.65 -4.37
N THR A 755 6.98 21.66 -3.51
CA THR A 755 5.79 22.32 -2.93
C THR A 755 5.44 23.53 -3.76
N SER A 756 4.15 23.73 -4.04
CA SER A 756 3.61 24.71 -4.98
C SER A 756 2.32 25.28 -4.41
N GLN A 757 2.39 26.46 -3.79
CA GLN A 757 1.19 27.10 -3.23
C GLN A 757 0.35 27.73 -4.35
N SER A 758 0.99 28.26 -5.41
CA SER A 758 0.32 28.96 -6.51
C SER A 758 -0.68 30.03 -6.02
N ILE A 759 -0.28 30.79 -5.00
CA ILE A 759 -1.06 31.88 -4.38
C ILE A 759 -0.67 33.22 -5.02
N ALA A 760 -1.60 34.18 -5.06
CA ALA A 760 -1.30 35.53 -5.56
C ALA A 760 -0.31 36.29 -4.67
N ASP A 761 0.61 37.05 -5.27
CA ASP A 761 1.71 37.78 -4.63
C ASP A 761 1.33 38.59 -3.38
N ASN A 762 0.12 39.14 -3.33
CA ASN A 762 -0.36 40.04 -2.28
C ASN A 762 -1.36 39.38 -1.30
N THR A 763 -1.47 38.06 -1.32
CA THR A 763 -2.44 37.31 -0.52
C THR A 763 -1.73 36.55 0.60
N VAL A 764 -2.23 36.70 1.82
CA VAL A 764 -1.78 35.91 2.98
C VAL A 764 -2.70 34.69 3.11
N PRO A 765 -2.18 33.44 3.10
CA PRO A 765 -3.01 32.27 3.30
C PRO A 765 -3.62 32.26 4.71
N ALA A 766 -4.76 31.60 4.87
CA ALA A 766 -5.26 31.32 6.22
C ALA A 766 -4.39 30.26 6.89
N GLY A 767 -4.07 30.48 8.17
CA GLY A 767 -3.24 29.55 8.94
C GLY A 767 -1.74 29.74 8.69
N ILE A 768 -0.98 28.66 8.68
CA ILE A 768 0.49 28.69 8.60
C ILE A 768 1.05 28.54 7.17
N GLY A 769 0.19 28.34 6.17
CA GLY A 769 0.59 28.19 4.77
C GLY A 769 1.38 26.89 4.50
N ASN A 770 2.22 26.90 3.46
CA ASN A 770 3.12 25.79 3.12
C ASN A 770 4.28 25.66 4.10
N ALA A 771 4.01 25.33 5.36
CA ALA A 771 4.97 25.33 6.47
C ALA A 771 5.36 23.94 6.98
N ASN A 772 6.45 23.87 7.72
CA ASN A 772 6.91 22.65 8.43
C ASN A 772 7.11 21.41 7.54
N ASN A 773 7.22 21.56 6.23
CA ASN A 773 7.43 20.44 5.32
C ASN A 773 8.90 20.03 5.32
N VAL A 774 9.17 18.72 5.36
CA VAL A 774 10.52 18.18 5.39
C VAL A 774 10.74 17.29 4.17
N ILE A 775 11.70 17.68 3.32
CA ILE A 775 12.16 16.90 2.18
C ILE A 775 13.55 16.36 2.52
N SER A 776 13.65 15.07 2.88
CA SER A 776 14.90 14.53 3.41
C SER A 776 15.32 13.15 2.89
N PHE A 777 16.62 12.92 2.75
CA PHE A 777 17.15 11.62 2.30
C PHE A 777 16.61 11.15 0.95
N ASN A 778 16.22 12.04 0.03
CA ASN A 778 15.76 11.63 -1.31
C ASN A 778 16.94 11.61 -2.29
N HIS A 779 16.90 10.67 -3.23
CA HIS A 779 17.82 10.61 -4.36
C HIS A 779 17.08 11.03 -5.62
N VAL A 780 17.45 12.17 -6.20
CA VAL A 780 16.79 12.75 -7.37
C VAL A 780 17.78 12.99 -8.49
N TYR A 781 17.49 12.50 -9.69
CA TYR A 781 18.44 12.58 -10.80
C TYR A 781 17.83 12.41 -12.19
N ASN A 782 18.59 12.71 -13.24
CA ASN A 782 18.15 12.60 -14.64
C ASN A 782 16.84 13.38 -14.89
N LEU A 783 16.86 14.66 -14.53
CA LEU A 783 15.69 15.54 -14.54
C LEU A 783 15.76 16.56 -15.67
N LEU A 784 14.57 17.03 -16.09
CA LEU A 784 14.28 17.99 -17.16
C LEU A 784 14.68 17.51 -18.56
N GLN A 785 15.83 16.85 -18.70
CA GLN A 785 16.29 16.17 -19.90
C GLN A 785 16.32 17.04 -21.18
N GLY A 786 16.52 18.34 -20.99
CA GLY A 786 16.50 19.34 -22.06
C GLY A 786 15.11 19.82 -22.44
N ILE A 787 14.04 19.26 -21.85
CA ILE A 787 12.67 19.48 -22.30
C ILE A 787 12.03 20.70 -21.64
N MET A 788 12.16 20.89 -20.34
CA MET A 788 11.50 22.01 -19.63
C MET A 788 12.49 23.08 -19.16
N ASN A 789 11.97 24.30 -18.94
CA ASN A 789 12.65 25.38 -18.23
C ASN A 789 12.13 25.53 -16.80
N ASP A 790 12.72 26.44 -16.03
CA ASP A 790 12.27 26.85 -14.68
C ASP A 790 12.10 25.71 -13.66
N GLY A 791 12.81 24.60 -13.86
CA GLY A 791 12.77 23.47 -12.95
C GLY A 791 13.89 23.54 -11.92
N GLY A 792 13.55 23.24 -10.67
CA GLY A 792 14.48 22.83 -9.63
C GLY A 792 14.29 21.36 -9.30
N SER A 793 15.36 20.65 -8.95
CA SER A 793 15.24 19.22 -8.61
C SER A 793 14.36 19.05 -7.38
N ILE A 794 14.68 19.82 -6.33
CA ILE A 794 13.86 19.98 -5.14
C ILE A 794 13.47 21.46 -5.04
N ARG A 795 12.16 21.74 -5.10
CA ARG A 795 11.62 23.10 -5.04
C ARG A 795 10.72 23.28 -3.82
N ILE A 796 10.86 24.44 -3.17
CA ILE A 796 9.89 24.92 -2.18
C ILE A 796 9.39 26.29 -2.61
N ASP A 797 8.10 26.36 -2.90
CA ASP A 797 7.32 27.59 -3.00
C ASP A 797 6.44 27.70 -1.74
N GLY A 798 6.81 28.61 -0.84
CA GLY A 798 6.16 28.83 0.46
C GLY A 798 6.20 30.27 0.94
N GLY A 799 6.46 31.23 0.06
CA GLY A 799 6.48 32.66 0.38
C GLY A 799 5.83 33.48 -0.72
N ASN A 800 5.57 34.76 -0.46
CA ASN A 800 5.20 35.73 -1.48
C ASN A 800 5.56 37.13 -0.97
N GLN A 801 5.09 38.19 -1.62
CA GLN A 801 5.49 39.55 -1.25
C GLN A 801 5.05 39.98 0.16
N VAL A 802 4.06 39.32 0.75
CA VAL A 802 3.46 39.69 2.04
C VAL A 802 3.53 38.58 3.09
N PHE A 803 4.07 37.41 2.75
CA PHE A 803 4.02 36.22 3.59
C PHE A 803 5.25 35.30 3.40
N THR A 804 5.63 34.60 4.46
CA THR A 804 6.66 33.55 4.42
C THR A 804 6.27 32.44 5.38
N ALA A 805 6.14 31.22 4.87
CA ALA A 805 5.93 30.02 5.67
C ALA A 805 7.24 29.59 6.35
N ALA A 806 7.16 29.23 7.64
CA ALA A 806 8.33 28.86 8.43
C ALA A 806 8.48 27.34 8.58
N GLY A 807 9.67 26.90 9.01
CA GLY A 807 9.91 25.53 9.47
C GLY A 807 10.16 24.49 8.37
N ASN A 808 10.17 24.92 7.11
CA ASN A 808 10.47 24.07 5.95
C ASN A 808 11.94 23.65 5.90
N LYS A 809 12.21 22.42 5.48
CA LYS A 809 13.58 21.86 5.48
C LYS A 809 13.87 20.98 4.27
N ILE A 810 15.08 21.11 3.73
CA ILE A 810 15.66 20.25 2.68
C ILE A 810 16.95 19.63 3.25
N LEU A 811 16.88 18.37 3.68
CA LEU A 811 17.91 17.74 4.51
C LEU A 811 18.48 16.46 3.90
N ASN A 812 19.79 16.27 3.85
CA ASN A 812 20.39 14.96 3.57
C ASN A 812 20.03 14.37 2.19
N ASN A 813 19.65 15.19 1.19
CA ASN A 813 19.28 14.73 -0.15
C ASN A 813 20.51 14.57 -1.05
N LYS A 814 20.40 13.73 -2.08
CA LYS A 814 21.36 13.59 -3.17
C LYS A 814 20.71 14.01 -4.49
N ILE A 815 21.24 15.07 -5.10
CA ILE A 815 20.68 15.72 -6.29
C ILE A 815 21.74 15.73 -7.39
N HIS A 816 21.47 15.14 -8.56
CA HIS A 816 22.42 15.21 -9.68
C HIS A 816 21.89 14.93 -11.07
N ASP A 817 22.70 15.25 -12.09
CA ASP A 817 22.37 15.03 -13.51
C ASP A 817 21.06 15.74 -13.89
N VAL A 818 21.04 17.04 -13.65
CA VAL A 818 19.90 17.93 -13.89
C VAL A 818 20.24 18.79 -15.10
N THR A 819 19.38 18.75 -16.11
CA THR A 819 19.49 19.53 -17.34
C THR A 819 18.41 20.62 -17.36
N ASP A 820 18.35 21.45 -18.39
CA ASP A 820 17.24 22.36 -18.69
C ASP A 820 17.18 22.59 -20.20
N ALA A 821 16.18 23.31 -20.69
CA ALA A 821 16.03 23.52 -22.12
C ALA A 821 17.07 24.45 -22.75
N SER A 822 18.00 25.08 -22.02
CA SER A 822 19.08 25.92 -22.60
C SER A 822 20.00 25.14 -23.55
N VAL A 823 20.01 23.81 -23.44
CA VAL A 823 20.70 22.92 -24.39
C VAL A 823 20.04 22.91 -25.78
N MET A 824 18.77 23.32 -25.88
CA MET A 824 17.97 23.40 -27.11
C MET A 824 17.47 24.82 -27.44
N ASP A 825 17.21 25.65 -26.45
CA ASP A 825 16.48 26.91 -26.53
C ASP A 825 17.39 28.08 -26.12
N SER A 826 17.45 29.13 -26.93
CA SER A 826 18.34 30.29 -26.65
C SER A 826 17.92 31.08 -25.42
N ASN A 827 16.64 31.01 -25.05
CA ASN A 827 16.04 31.60 -23.85
C ASN A 827 15.76 30.55 -22.76
N GLY A 828 16.32 29.34 -22.88
CA GLY A 828 16.15 28.32 -21.87
C GLY A 828 16.90 28.64 -20.59
N TYR A 829 16.34 28.24 -19.46
CA TYR A 829 16.87 28.46 -18.11
C TYR A 829 16.30 27.43 -17.13
N GLY A 830 16.86 27.33 -15.93
CA GLY A 830 16.41 26.40 -14.90
C GLY A 830 17.49 25.38 -14.55
N GLY A 831 17.09 24.14 -14.32
CA GLY A 831 18.01 23.04 -14.05
C GLY A 831 18.75 23.21 -12.72
N HIS A 832 18.04 23.68 -11.70
CA HIS A 832 18.61 23.99 -10.39
C HIS A 832 18.68 22.75 -9.49
N GLY A 833 19.64 22.72 -8.57
CA GLY A 833 19.69 21.70 -7.53
C GLY A 833 18.54 21.89 -6.53
N VAL A 834 18.68 22.89 -5.68
CA VAL A 834 17.63 23.37 -4.77
C VAL A 834 17.07 24.69 -5.30
N TYR A 835 15.74 24.81 -5.31
CA TYR A 835 15.03 26.01 -5.79
C TYR A 835 14.06 26.52 -4.71
N LEU A 836 14.36 27.67 -4.13
CA LEU A 836 13.53 28.34 -3.12
C LEU A 836 12.74 29.45 -3.83
N ASP A 837 11.57 29.12 -4.33
CA ASP A 837 10.82 29.96 -5.27
C ASP A 837 9.99 31.04 -4.56
N ASP A 838 9.53 32.04 -5.31
CA ASP A 838 8.77 33.23 -4.91
C ASP A 838 8.86 33.67 -3.45
N SER A 839 9.80 34.56 -3.16
CA SER A 839 9.96 35.20 -1.85
C SER A 839 10.00 34.23 -0.67
N THR A 840 10.36 32.96 -0.92
CA THR A 840 10.49 31.93 0.11
C THR A 840 11.64 32.28 1.06
N GLY A 841 11.33 32.27 2.34
CA GLY A 841 12.25 32.50 3.44
C GLY A 841 12.16 31.39 4.49
N LEU A 842 13.02 31.47 5.51
CA LEU A 842 13.00 30.56 6.67
C LEU A 842 13.09 29.06 6.32
N VAL A 843 13.76 28.71 5.22
CA VAL A 843 14.07 27.31 4.86
C VAL A 843 15.46 26.92 5.34
N ASP A 844 15.55 25.75 6.00
CA ASP A 844 16.82 25.09 6.32
C ASP A 844 17.24 24.16 5.18
N VAL A 845 18.34 24.48 4.48
CA VAL A 845 18.96 23.62 3.47
C VAL A 845 20.27 23.07 4.03
N GLU A 846 20.28 21.79 4.41
CA GLU A 846 21.39 21.21 5.17
C GLU A 846 21.77 19.78 4.74
N ASN A 847 23.07 19.47 4.78
CA ASN A 847 23.60 18.11 4.51
C ASN A 847 23.26 17.55 3.13
N ASN A 848 23.01 18.40 2.13
CA ASN A 848 22.69 17.92 0.79
C ASN A 848 23.97 17.74 -0.04
N LEU A 849 24.01 16.70 -0.87
CA LEU A 849 24.99 16.54 -1.94
C LEU A 849 24.33 16.94 -3.27
N ILE A 850 24.79 18.03 -3.86
CA ILE A 850 24.24 18.61 -5.09
C ILE A 850 25.34 18.66 -6.13
N TYR A 851 25.19 17.98 -7.27
CA TYR A 851 26.22 18.00 -8.30
C TYR A 851 25.73 17.84 -9.74
N ARG A 852 26.46 18.39 -10.72
CA ARG A 852 26.09 18.36 -12.15
C ARG A 852 24.66 18.87 -12.39
N VAL A 853 24.48 20.15 -12.13
CA VAL A 853 23.24 20.88 -12.38
C VAL A 853 23.49 21.98 -13.42
N SER A 854 22.63 22.08 -14.43
CA SER A 854 22.83 22.98 -15.57
C SER A 854 22.57 24.45 -15.26
N GLY A 855 21.86 24.72 -14.16
CA GLY A 855 21.68 26.04 -13.57
C GLY A 855 22.55 26.27 -12.35
N PHE A 856 21.91 26.59 -11.24
CA PHE A 856 22.55 26.91 -9.95
C PHE A 856 22.44 25.73 -8.97
N GLY A 857 23.43 25.59 -8.08
CA GLY A 857 23.36 24.61 -6.99
C GLY A 857 22.20 24.87 -6.03
N VAL A 858 22.11 26.10 -5.53
CA VAL A 858 20.96 26.61 -4.76
C VAL A 858 20.50 27.93 -5.39
N TYR A 859 19.22 28.03 -5.75
CA TYR A 859 18.65 29.21 -6.39
C TYR A 859 17.48 29.76 -5.59
N THR A 860 17.37 31.08 -5.60
CA THR A 860 16.24 31.84 -5.06
C THR A 860 15.95 32.98 -6.03
N PRO A 861 14.79 32.98 -6.70
CA PRO A 861 14.48 34.00 -7.68
C PRO A 861 14.20 35.32 -6.97
N HIS A 862 13.62 35.30 -5.77
CA HIS A 862 13.31 36.49 -4.99
C HIS A 862 13.76 36.32 -3.54
N GLY A 863 14.04 37.44 -2.86
CA GLY A 863 14.38 37.46 -1.44
C GLY A 863 13.14 37.29 -0.55
N PRO A 864 13.30 36.97 0.74
CA PRO A 864 12.17 36.74 1.64
C PRO A 864 11.31 38.01 1.84
N ALA A 865 10.05 37.82 2.25
CA ALA A 865 9.06 38.90 2.37
C ALA A 865 9.47 40.02 3.35
N GLY A 866 10.28 39.72 4.37
CA GLY A 866 10.60 40.65 5.45
C GLY A 866 11.88 40.35 6.22
N LEU A 867 12.14 41.18 7.23
CA LEU A 867 13.34 41.10 8.07
C LEU A 867 13.37 39.81 8.90
N ASN A 868 14.57 39.28 9.15
CA ASN A 868 14.81 38.07 9.95
C ASN A 868 14.17 36.80 9.37
N GLN A 869 13.98 36.75 8.06
CA GLN A 869 13.39 35.62 7.34
C GLN A 869 14.38 34.94 6.38
N ALA A 870 15.68 35.13 6.61
CA ALA A 870 16.73 34.56 5.78
C ALA A 870 16.60 33.03 5.69
N ASN A 871 16.86 32.50 4.50
CA ASN A 871 17.09 31.08 4.32
C ASN A 871 18.48 30.71 4.87
N THR A 872 18.60 29.52 5.45
CA THR A 872 19.87 29.02 6.00
C THR A 872 20.37 27.87 5.14
N VAL A 873 21.51 28.07 4.47
CA VAL A 873 22.17 27.06 3.63
C VAL A 873 23.47 26.65 4.30
N ARG A 874 23.49 25.46 4.90
CA ARG A 874 24.66 25.03 5.70
C ARG A 874 25.04 23.58 5.55
N ASN A 875 26.33 23.30 5.70
CA ASN A 875 26.83 21.92 5.71
C ASN A 875 26.50 21.11 4.44
N ASN A 876 26.34 21.77 3.29
CA ASN A 876 26.10 21.11 2.01
C ASN A 876 27.40 20.88 1.24
N ILE A 877 27.41 19.88 0.37
CA ILE A 877 28.40 19.72 -0.70
C ILE A 877 27.72 20.15 -2.00
N VAL A 878 28.21 21.23 -2.61
CA VAL A 878 27.73 21.72 -3.91
C VAL A 878 28.88 21.65 -4.90
N ALA A 879 28.70 20.86 -5.97
CA ALA A 879 29.76 20.60 -6.92
C ALA A 879 29.30 20.73 -8.38
N PHE A 880 30.17 21.20 -9.29
CA PHE A 880 29.90 21.20 -10.74
C PHE A 880 28.51 21.79 -11.12
N ALA A 881 28.13 22.90 -10.50
CA ALA A 881 27.00 23.69 -10.98
C ALA A 881 27.48 24.60 -12.11
N ARG A 882 26.75 24.61 -13.22
CA ARG A 882 27.20 25.22 -14.46
C ARG A 882 27.14 26.75 -14.42
N LEU A 883 26.15 27.36 -13.75
CA LEU A 883 26.04 28.84 -13.72
C LEU A 883 26.62 29.47 -12.44
N ALA A 884 26.27 28.94 -11.26
CA ALA A 884 26.82 29.37 -9.97
C ALA A 884 26.56 28.32 -8.89
N MET A 885 27.31 28.36 -7.78
CA MET A 885 27.04 27.46 -6.65
C MET A 885 25.77 27.87 -5.91
N VAL A 886 25.60 29.17 -5.67
CA VAL A 886 24.38 29.77 -5.16
C VAL A 886 24.04 31.02 -5.96
N SER A 887 22.77 31.39 -6.03
CA SER A 887 22.34 32.55 -6.82
C SER A 887 21.07 33.16 -6.26
N VAL A 888 21.01 34.50 -6.28
CA VAL A 888 19.81 35.30 -5.98
C VAL A 888 19.39 36.08 -7.21
N GLY A 889 18.21 35.80 -7.78
CA GLY A 889 17.79 36.37 -9.07
C GLY A 889 17.46 37.86 -9.04
N ASP A 890 16.35 38.20 -8.39
CA ASP A 890 15.79 39.53 -8.18
C ASP A 890 15.35 39.68 -6.71
N PRO A 891 16.28 40.04 -5.81
CA PRO A 891 16.00 40.18 -4.37
C PRO A 891 15.07 41.35 -4.04
N TYR A 892 14.83 42.28 -4.97
CA TYR A 892 14.08 43.52 -4.74
C TYR A 892 12.90 43.65 -5.71
N LYS A 893 12.17 42.55 -5.93
CA LYS A 893 10.92 42.50 -6.72
C LYS A 893 9.97 43.67 -6.41
N ASN A 894 9.95 44.15 -5.16
CA ASN A 894 9.11 45.23 -4.65
C ASN A 894 9.81 46.60 -4.52
N GLY A 895 10.94 46.77 -5.19
CA GLY A 895 11.82 47.92 -5.03
C GLY A 895 12.77 47.76 -3.84
N VAL A 896 13.78 48.63 -3.80
CA VAL A 896 14.82 48.59 -2.77
C VAL A 896 14.23 49.01 -1.41
N PRO A 897 14.33 48.17 -0.37
CA PRO A 897 13.76 48.47 0.94
C PRO A 897 14.62 49.49 1.70
N THR A 898 14.01 50.22 2.65
CA THR A 898 14.72 51.16 3.54
C THR A 898 15.61 50.44 4.56
N THR A 899 15.29 49.19 4.87
CA THR A 899 16.09 48.25 5.66
C THR A 899 16.15 46.93 4.92
N ILE A 900 17.35 46.41 4.66
CA ILE A 900 17.52 45.22 3.84
C ILE A 900 17.19 43.93 4.63
N PRO A 901 16.26 43.08 4.16
CA PRO A 901 16.12 41.74 4.70
C PRO A 901 17.34 40.92 4.27
N GLN A 902 18.04 40.35 5.25
CA GLN A 902 19.06 39.36 4.97
C GLN A 902 18.40 38.20 4.22
N SER A 903 18.83 37.97 2.99
CA SER A 903 18.25 36.93 2.13
C SER A 903 18.75 35.55 2.54
N PHE A 904 20.05 35.44 2.84
CA PHE A 904 20.71 34.15 3.11
C PHE A 904 21.77 34.20 4.20
N VAL A 905 21.91 33.05 4.85
CA VAL A 905 23.08 32.68 5.63
C VAL A 905 23.71 31.43 5.01
N TYR A 906 24.90 31.58 4.42
CA TYR A 906 25.70 30.50 3.86
C TYR A 906 26.83 30.13 4.81
N SER A 907 26.75 28.96 5.44
CA SER A 907 27.79 28.57 6.39
C SER A 907 28.20 27.12 6.37
N ASN A 908 29.49 26.85 6.58
CA ASN A 908 30.00 25.49 6.67
C ASN A 908 29.74 24.68 5.40
N ASN A 909 29.69 25.27 4.20
CA ASN A 909 29.47 24.51 2.95
C ASN A 909 30.81 24.16 2.26
N LEU A 910 30.82 23.09 1.47
CA LEU A 910 31.91 22.75 0.54
C LEU A 910 31.49 23.06 -0.89
N PHE A 911 32.18 24.01 -1.53
CA PHE A 911 31.99 24.39 -2.92
C PHE A 911 33.11 23.83 -3.78
N TYR A 912 32.80 22.92 -4.70
CA TYR A 912 33.77 22.19 -5.52
C TYR A 912 33.48 22.34 -7.01
N PHE A 913 34.32 23.04 -7.76
CA PHE A 913 33.99 23.44 -9.14
C PHE A 913 35.22 23.54 -10.03
N ASP A 914 35.01 23.71 -11.33
CA ASP A 914 36.07 23.76 -12.35
C ASP A 914 35.92 24.96 -13.29
N ARG A 915 34.99 25.86 -12.98
CA ARG A 915 34.65 27.04 -13.79
C ARG A 915 35.17 28.34 -13.16
N ALA A 916 35.24 29.38 -13.97
CA ALA A 916 35.65 30.72 -13.58
C ALA A 916 34.83 31.79 -14.32
N SER A 917 35.04 33.06 -13.99
CA SER A 917 34.37 34.19 -14.66
C SER A 917 34.64 34.28 -16.17
N SER A 918 35.69 33.62 -16.66
CA SER A 918 36.05 33.48 -18.07
C SER A 918 35.45 32.26 -18.78
N SER A 919 34.78 31.36 -18.06
CA SER A 919 34.10 30.21 -18.65
C SER A 919 32.93 30.65 -19.55
N SER A 920 32.48 29.75 -20.43
CA SER A 920 31.27 29.93 -21.23
C SER A 920 30.30 28.75 -20.97
N PRO A 921 29.09 28.97 -20.41
CA PRO A 921 28.58 30.23 -19.85
C PRO A 921 29.47 30.78 -18.73
N LYS A 922 29.33 32.06 -18.40
CA LYS A 922 30.07 32.68 -17.29
C LYS A 922 29.70 32.00 -15.97
N PHE A 923 30.66 31.92 -15.05
CA PHE A 923 30.48 31.32 -13.73
C PHE A 923 31.06 32.20 -12.62
N LEU A 924 30.35 32.27 -11.50
CA LEU A 924 30.82 32.82 -10.24
C LEU A 924 30.34 31.90 -9.09
N PRO A 925 31.06 31.80 -7.96
CA PRO A 925 30.58 31.04 -6.80
C PRO A 925 29.21 31.55 -6.29
N ASP A 926 29.08 32.87 -6.21
CA ASP A 926 27.84 33.59 -5.95
C ASP A 926 27.39 34.27 -7.24
N GLY A 927 26.12 34.09 -7.64
CA GLY A 927 25.57 34.53 -8.92
C GLY A 927 24.24 35.26 -8.80
N GLY A 928 23.68 35.66 -9.95
CA GLY A 928 22.41 36.38 -10.02
C GLY A 928 22.59 37.89 -9.82
N CYS A 929 21.65 38.56 -9.14
CA CYS A 929 21.72 39.96 -8.75
C CYS A 929 22.48 40.16 -7.43
N LEU A 930 23.77 40.49 -7.57
CA LEU A 930 24.67 40.76 -6.46
C LEU A 930 24.74 42.26 -6.13
N TYR A 931 23.56 42.85 -5.93
CA TYR A 931 23.43 44.27 -5.66
C TYR A 931 22.89 44.48 -4.25
N SER A 932 23.66 45.11 -3.37
CA SER A 932 23.23 45.39 -1.99
C SER A 932 22.63 46.78 -1.80
N GLU A 933 22.44 47.59 -2.86
CA GLU A 933 22.13 49.02 -2.78
C GLU A 933 22.96 49.79 -1.73
N GLY A 934 24.26 49.51 -1.68
CA GLY A 934 25.18 50.21 -0.78
C GLY A 934 25.06 49.83 0.71
N PHE A 935 24.14 48.94 1.08
CA PHE A 935 24.19 48.28 2.39
C PHE A 935 25.43 47.37 2.48
N PRO A 936 26.02 47.18 3.67
CA PRO A 936 27.09 46.21 3.86
C PRO A 936 26.64 44.84 3.37
N PHE A 937 27.46 44.17 2.56
CA PHE A 937 27.08 42.91 1.93
C PHE A 937 26.64 41.88 2.99
N THR A 938 27.32 41.86 4.15
CA THR A 938 27.01 41.02 5.32
C THR A 938 25.58 41.19 5.88
N GLN A 939 24.90 42.31 5.60
CA GLN A 939 23.50 42.55 5.98
C GLN A 939 22.51 42.01 4.93
N TYR A 940 22.95 41.93 3.67
CA TYR A 940 22.17 41.41 2.56
C TYR A 940 22.29 39.87 2.45
N GLN A 941 23.51 39.35 2.49
CA GLN A 941 23.84 37.95 2.56
C GLN A 941 24.94 37.76 3.61
N LEU A 942 24.96 36.64 4.32
CA LEU A 942 26.02 36.35 5.28
C LEU A 942 26.72 35.04 4.92
N TRP A 943 27.97 35.16 4.52
CA TRP A 943 28.87 34.06 4.23
C TRP A 943 29.85 33.86 5.38
N LYS A 944 29.98 32.64 5.89
CA LYS A 944 30.95 32.33 6.95
C LYS A 944 31.38 30.88 6.95
N SER A 945 32.68 30.66 7.11
CA SER A 945 33.24 29.32 7.32
C SER A 945 32.85 28.33 6.22
N ASN A 946 32.87 28.76 4.96
CA ASN A 946 32.74 27.93 3.79
C ASN A 946 34.14 27.53 3.26
N LEU A 947 34.19 26.48 2.45
CA LEU A 947 35.41 26.02 1.81
C LEU A 947 35.21 26.03 0.30
N TYR A 948 36.11 26.69 -0.41
CA TYR A 948 36.09 26.79 -1.87
C TYR A 948 37.26 26.01 -2.45
N TRP A 949 36.97 25.18 -3.45
CA TRP A 949 38.00 24.51 -4.23
C TRP A 949 37.66 24.53 -5.71
N ARG A 950 38.47 25.26 -6.49
CA ARG A 950 38.50 25.08 -7.93
C ARG A 950 39.46 23.94 -8.26
N THR A 951 39.07 23.03 -9.14
CA THR A 951 39.82 21.79 -9.44
C THR A 951 41.24 22.03 -9.95
N ASP A 952 41.51 23.21 -10.51
CA ASP A 952 42.85 23.66 -10.93
C ASP A 952 43.72 24.24 -9.79
N GLY A 953 43.17 24.37 -8.57
CA GLY A 953 43.81 24.96 -7.40
C GLY A 953 43.99 26.48 -7.46
N ALA A 954 43.51 27.15 -8.50
CA ALA A 954 43.83 28.56 -8.77
C ALA A 954 42.79 29.57 -8.25
N PHE A 955 41.77 29.11 -7.52
CA PHE A 955 40.72 29.99 -6.97
C PHE A 955 41.27 31.09 -6.04
N ALA A 956 42.23 30.75 -5.17
CA ALA A 956 42.84 31.72 -4.24
C ALA A 956 43.53 32.89 -4.96
N SER A 957 44.02 32.65 -6.18
CA SER A 957 44.69 33.64 -7.03
C SER A 957 43.78 34.26 -8.08
N ASP A 958 42.50 33.87 -8.15
CA ASP A 958 41.57 34.43 -9.12
C ASP A 958 41.22 35.87 -8.71
N SER A 959 41.62 36.83 -9.55
CA SER A 959 41.33 38.26 -9.32
C SER A 959 39.86 38.62 -9.52
N LYS A 960 39.05 37.69 -10.04
CA LYS A 960 37.62 37.82 -10.29
C LYS A 960 36.82 36.69 -9.63
N ALA A 961 37.27 36.25 -8.46
CA ALA A 961 36.61 35.21 -7.67
C ALA A 961 35.16 35.58 -7.30
N PHE A 962 34.93 36.83 -6.89
CA PHE A 962 33.62 37.35 -6.52
C PHE A 962 33.32 38.62 -7.31
N GLY A 963 32.04 38.82 -7.64
CA GLY A 963 31.55 40.01 -8.32
C GLY A 963 30.48 40.71 -7.50
N VAL A 964 30.49 42.03 -7.49
CA VAL A 964 29.43 42.85 -6.89
C VAL A 964 28.97 43.85 -7.93
N GLN A 965 27.66 43.99 -8.04
CA GLN A 965 27.11 45.08 -8.82
C GLN A 965 27.23 46.38 -8.00
N ALA A 966 28.03 47.34 -8.47
CA ALA A 966 28.29 48.57 -7.71
C ALA A 966 27.24 49.68 -7.94
N ALA A 967 26.47 49.58 -9.02
CA ALA A 967 25.44 50.54 -9.38
C ALA A 967 24.18 49.80 -9.84
N ALA A 968 23.02 50.31 -9.43
CA ALA A 968 21.74 49.89 -9.96
C ALA A 968 21.76 49.95 -11.49
N GLY A 969 21.08 49.00 -12.14
CA GLY A 969 20.72 49.11 -13.56
C GLY A 969 19.84 50.33 -13.86
N THR A 970 19.36 50.42 -15.10
CA THR A 970 18.46 51.49 -15.55
C THR A 970 17.11 50.91 -15.95
N GLY A 971 15.99 51.37 -15.36
CA GLY A 971 14.64 50.90 -15.68
C GLY A 971 13.75 50.68 -14.44
N ALA A 972 12.46 50.39 -14.67
CA ALA A 972 11.43 50.32 -13.62
C ALA A 972 11.59 49.14 -12.63
N GLN A 973 12.49 48.18 -12.92
CA GLN A 973 12.84 47.04 -12.06
C GLN A 973 14.36 46.80 -12.00
N ALA A 974 15.18 47.83 -12.21
CA ALA A 974 16.58 47.65 -12.54
C ALA A 974 17.56 48.10 -11.45
N PRO A 975 17.69 47.46 -10.29
CA PRO A 975 18.99 47.36 -9.66
C PRO A 975 19.87 46.33 -10.40
N CYS A 976 19.29 45.30 -10.99
CA CYS A 976 19.96 44.12 -11.51
C CYS A 976 19.89 44.11 -13.04
N GLY A 977 21.01 43.97 -13.77
CA GLY A 977 20.86 43.87 -15.23
C GLY A 977 22.10 43.89 -16.12
N ASN A 978 23.32 43.93 -15.59
CA ASN A 978 24.49 43.82 -16.45
C ASN A 978 25.70 43.22 -15.74
N PHE A 979 26.03 41.95 -15.99
CA PHE A 979 27.28 41.35 -15.49
C PHE A 979 28.55 42.11 -15.90
N ASN A 980 28.48 42.96 -16.92
CA ASN A 980 29.62 43.80 -17.32
C ASN A 980 29.77 45.07 -16.47
N SER A 981 28.81 45.41 -15.60
CA SER A 981 28.93 46.50 -14.62
C SER A 981 29.47 46.04 -13.27
N TYR A 982 29.90 44.78 -13.15
CA TYR A 982 30.36 44.20 -11.89
C TYR A 982 31.76 44.69 -11.55
N SER A 983 31.93 45.06 -10.29
CA SER A 983 33.23 45.20 -9.66
C SER A 983 33.67 43.84 -9.15
N PHE A 984 34.88 43.43 -9.53
CA PHE A 984 35.40 42.10 -9.21
C PHE A 984 36.44 42.16 -8.09
N TYR A 985 36.43 41.14 -7.25
CA TYR A 985 37.35 40.97 -6.13
C TYR A 985 37.97 39.57 -6.18
N GLY A 986 39.26 39.48 -5.87
CA GLY A 986 39.86 38.21 -5.47
C GLY A 986 39.47 37.84 -4.04
N PHE A 987 39.64 36.58 -3.65
CA PHE A 987 39.17 36.05 -2.36
C PHE A 987 39.68 36.83 -1.14
N ALA A 988 40.99 37.10 -1.05
CA ALA A 988 41.53 37.86 0.07
C ALA A 988 40.99 39.31 0.14
N THR A 989 40.77 39.94 -1.02
CA THR A 989 40.22 41.30 -1.11
C THR A 989 38.72 41.30 -0.80
N TRP A 990 37.99 40.26 -1.16
CA TRP A 990 36.59 40.06 -0.75
C TRP A 990 36.49 40.08 0.77
N GLN A 991 37.31 39.27 1.43
CA GLN A 991 37.38 39.18 2.88
C GLN A 991 37.73 40.51 3.55
N GLN A 992 38.80 41.16 3.09
CA GLN A 992 39.33 42.35 3.78
C GLN A 992 38.59 43.64 3.43
N SER A 993 38.17 43.81 2.17
CA SER A 993 37.63 45.09 1.70
C SER A 993 36.11 45.17 1.77
N GLN A 994 35.40 44.06 1.58
CA GLN A 994 33.94 44.01 1.72
C GLN A 994 33.51 43.54 3.11
N GLY A 995 34.45 43.01 3.91
CA GLY A 995 34.21 42.54 5.28
C GLY A 995 33.42 41.25 5.36
N GLU A 996 33.38 40.48 4.27
CA GLU A 996 32.54 39.30 4.13
C GLU A 996 33.35 37.99 4.06
N ASP A 997 32.76 36.87 4.48
CA ASP A 997 33.30 35.52 4.32
C ASP A 997 34.64 35.31 5.07
N LEU A 998 34.86 36.09 6.15
CA LEU A 998 36.13 36.19 6.88
C LEU A 998 36.67 34.86 7.44
N GLN A 999 35.80 33.89 7.69
CA GLN A 999 36.16 32.60 8.31
C GLN A 999 36.33 31.48 7.28
N SER A 1000 36.09 31.78 6.00
CA SER A 1000 36.15 30.82 4.92
C SER A 1000 37.57 30.64 4.39
N VAL A 1001 37.80 29.50 3.75
CA VAL A 1001 39.12 29.11 3.27
C VAL A 1001 39.08 28.60 1.83
N VAL A 1002 40.22 28.72 1.15
CA VAL A 1002 40.46 28.02 -0.11
C VAL A 1002 41.34 26.82 0.20
N GLN A 1003 40.77 25.62 0.13
CA GLN A 1003 41.45 24.39 0.52
C GLN A 1003 40.84 23.21 -0.24
N ASN A 1004 41.66 22.24 -0.66
CA ASN A 1004 41.14 20.99 -1.19
C ASN A 1004 40.40 20.23 -0.06
N PRO A 1005 39.13 19.85 -0.25
CA PRO A 1005 38.36 19.16 0.78
C PRO A 1005 38.85 17.73 1.06
N GLY A 1006 39.62 17.12 0.16
CA GLY A 1006 40.12 15.75 0.32
C GLY A 1006 39.05 14.68 0.04
N PHE A 1007 38.14 14.94 -0.91
CA PHE A 1007 37.21 13.93 -1.42
C PHE A 1007 37.96 12.73 -1.99
N ASN A 1008 37.38 11.53 -1.86
CA ASN A 1008 38.01 10.29 -2.32
C ASN A 1008 38.22 10.24 -3.84
N ASN A 1009 37.16 10.45 -4.63
CA ASN A 1009 37.24 10.50 -6.09
C ASN A 1009 36.03 11.25 -6.70
N PRO A 1010 35.98 12.59 -6.60
CA PRO A 1010 34.80 13.38 -6.97
C PRO A 1010 34.62 13.57 -8.49
N SER A 1011 35.58 13.12 -9.30
CA SER A 1011 35.53 13.27 -10.76
C SER A 1011 34.61 12.25 -11.41
N TYR A 1012 33.87 12.65 -12.44
CA TYR A 1012 33.08 11.74 -13.26
C TYR A 1012 33.99 10.67 -13.91
N PRO A 1013 33.56 9.38 -13.98
CA PRO A 1013 32.28 8.84 -13.55
C PRO A 1013 32.25 8.29 -12.12
N ALA A 1014 33.28 8.54 -11.31
CA ALA A 1014 33.36 7.96 -9.96
C ALA A 1014 32.43 8.65 -8.96
N ASP A 1015 32.29 9.98 -9.05
CA ASP A 1015 31.33 10.79 -8.28
C ASP A 1015 31.35 10.51 -6.76
N ASP A 1016 32.53 10.20 -6.23
CA ASP A 1016 32.71 9.84 -4.83
C ASP A 1016 33.18 11.06 -4.02
N TYR A 1017 32.19 11.73 -3.44
CA TYR A 1017 32.36 12.88 -2.55
C TYR A 1017 32.53 12.48 -1.07
N SER A 1018 32.80 11.20 -0.78
CA SER A 1018 33.12 10.79 0.59
C SER A 1018 34.41 11.44 1.08
N LEU A 1019 34.48 11.67 2.38
CA LEU A 1019 35.59 12.32 3.07
C LEU A 1019 36.33 11.30 3.97
N PRO A 1020 37.20 10.46 3.41
CA PRO A 1020 37.86 9.36 4.14
C PRO A 1020 38.79 9.84 5.26
N HIS A 1021 39.19 11.11 5.23
CA HIS A 1021 40.04 11.75 6.24
C HIS A 1021 39.25 12.57 7.27
N GLY A 1022 37.91 12.46 7.27
CA GLY A 1022 37.03 13.22 8.16
C GLY A 1022 36.76 14.64 7.68
N SER A 1023 36.29 15.50 8.58
CA SER A 1023 35.93 16.88 8.23
C SER A 1023 37.15 17.67 7.73
N PRO A 1024 37.02 18.45 6.64
CA PRO A 1024 38.11 19.29 6.12
C PRO A 1024 38.37 20.55 6.97
N GLY A 1025 37.64 20.76 8.07
CA GLY A 1025 37.73 21.94 8.92
C GLY A 1025 36.47 22.80 8.83
N ILE A 1026 36.60 24.12 9.01
CA ILE A 1026 35.56 25.15 8.88
C ILE A 1026 34.25 24.90 9.65
N GLY A 1027 34.17 23.92 10.55
CA GLY A 1027 32.92 23.51 11.19
C GLY A 1027 32.01 22.66 10.32
N PHE A 1028 32.48 22.15 9.16
CA PHE A 1028 31.75 21.17 8.35
C PHE A 1028 31.63 19.86 9.12
N VAL A 1029 30.44 19.27 9.15
CA VAL A 1029 30.15 17.97 9.77
C VAL A 1029 29.97 16.95 8.65
N VAL A 1030 30.78 15.90 8.64
CA VAL A 1030 30.69 14.86 7.61
C VAL A 1030 29.33 14.14 7.71
N PHE A 1031 28.67 13.97 6.58
CA PHE A 1031 27.44 13.19 6.44
C PHE A 1031 27.60 12.15 5.32
N ASP A 1032 26.80 11.09 5.38
CA ASP A 1032 26.79 10.02 4.38
C ASP A 1032 25.68 10.28 3.34
N ALA A 1033 26.08 10.76 2.16
CA ALA A 1033 25.15 10.97 1.05
C ALA A 1033 24.60 9.67 0.46
N GLY A 1034 25.19 8.51 0.79
CA GLY A 1034 24.70 7.19 0.40
C GLY A 1034 23.44 6.75 1.16
N GLN A 1035 23.03 7.48 2.20
CA GLN A 1035 21.76 7.28 2.89
C GLN A 1035 20.56 7.85 2.11
N ALA A 1036 20.82 8.72 1.13
CA ALA A 1036 19.77 9.27 0.28
C ALA A 1036 19.25 8.23 -0.72
N GLY A 1037 17.97 8.30 -1.02
CA GLY A 1037 17.26 7.32 -1.82
C GLY A 1037 16.62 6.24 -0.95
N ARG A 1038 16.18 5.17 -1.60
CA ARG A 1038 15.40 4.13 -0.92
C ARG A 1038 16.24 3.32 0.08
N SER A 1039 15.66 3.07 1.26
CA SER A 1039 16.31 2.37 2.39
C SER A 1039 15.82 0.93 2.61
N ASN A 1040 14.74 0.51 1.95
CA ASN A 1040 14.23 -0.89 1.89
C ASN A 1040 14.44 -1.44 0.45
N PRO A 1041 14.36 -2.76 0.16
CA PRO A 1041 14.97 -3.37 -1.02
C PRO A 1041 14.63 -2.66 -2.33
N VAL A 1042 15.62 -2.57 -3.21
CA VAL A 1042 15.57 -1.82 -4.47
C VAL A 1042 14.51 -2.43 -5.42
N LEU A 1043 13.29 -1.90 -5.39
CA LEU A 1043 12.38 -1.90 -6.54
C LEU A 1043 13.09 -1.32 -7.75
N LYS A 1044 13.10 -2.09 -8.84
CA LYS A 1044 13.65 -1.70 -10.14
C LYS A 1044 12.50 -1.77 -11.14
N PRO A 1045 11.74 -0.69 -11.31
CA PRO A 1045 10.72 -0.66 -12.35
C PRO A 1045 11.35 -0.90 -13.73
N PRO A 1046 10.57 -1.40 -14.70
CA PRO A 1046 11.03 -1.52 -16.08
C PRO A 1046 11.46 -0.14 -16.63
N PRO A 1047 12.51 -0.07 -17.48
CA PRO A 1047 12.91 1.18 -18.09
C PRO A 1047 11.77 1.85 -18.84
N VAL A 1048 11.53 3.13 -18.56
CA VAL A 1048 10.49 3.90 -19.24
C VAL A 1048 11.07 4.59 -20.47
N ALA A 1049 10.52 4.31 -21.65
CA ALA A 1049 10.93 5.00 -22.86
C ALA A 1049 10.54 6.49 -22.81
N SER A 1050 11.40 7.35 -23.36
CA SER A 1050 11.10 8.78 -23.52
C SER A 1050 9.94 8.97 -24.48
N THR A 1051 8.98 9.85 -24.13
CA THR A 1051 7.88 10.22 -25.03
C THR A 1051 8.13 11.52 -25.78
N PHE A 1052 9.23 12.23 -25.52
CA PHE A 1052 9.63 13.45 -26.22
C PHE A 1052 11.12 13.42 -26.61
N PRO A 1053 11.54 14.16 -27.66
CA PRO A 1053 12.96 14.29 -28.02
C PRO A 1053 13.79 14.91 -26.87
N VAL A 1054 14.53 14.08 -26.14
CA VAL A 1054 15.41 14.51 -25.05
C VAL A 1054 16.75 15.03 -25.57
N LYS A 1055 17.38 15.94 -24.84
CA LYS A 1055 18.75 16.37 -25.08
C LYS A 1055 19.43 16.65 -23.74
N LEU A 1056 20.45 15.85 -23.42
CA LEU A 1056 21.18 15.93 -22.16
C LEU A 1056 22.47 16.72 -22.31
N PHE A 1057 22.94 17.32 -21.23
CA PHE A 1057 24.34 17.75 -21.12
C PHE A 1057 25.24 16.53 -20.93
N ASN A 1058 26.45 16.58 -21.50
CA ASN A 1058 27.48 15.58 -21.30
C ASN A 1058 28.10 15.73 -19.90
N PRO A 1059 27.95 14.74 -18.99
CA PRO A 1059 28.45 14.80 -17.63
C PRO A 1059 29.95 15.09 -17.50
N ALA A 1060 30.74 14.76 -18.53
CA ALA A 1060 32.19 14.91 -18.52
C ALA A 1060 32.70 16.26 -19.05
N THR A 1061 31.88 17.02 -19.80
CA THR A 1061 32.37 18.20 -20.54
C THR A 1061 31.52 19.46 -20.38
N ASP A 1062 30.27 19.33 -19.96
CA ASP A 1062 29.30 20.42 -20.05
C ASP A 1062 29.01 21.12 -18.71
N TYR A 1063 29.39 20.48 -17.60
CA TYR A 1063 29.17 20.96 -16.23
C TYR A 1063 30.34 21.77 -15.70
#